data_AF-A0A9Q8SYJ6-F1
#
_entry.id   AF-A0A9Q8SYJ6-F1
#
_cell.length_a   1.000
_cell.length_b   1.000
_cell.length_c   1.000
_cell.angle_alpha   90.00
_cell.angle_beta   90.00
_cell.angle_gamma   90.00
#
_symmetry.space_group_name_H-M   'P 1'
#
loop_
_entity.id
_entity.type
_entity.pdbx_description
1 polymer ?
#
loop_
_entity_poly.entity_id
_entity_poly.type
_entity_poly.pdbx_seq_one_letter_code
_entity_poly.pdbx_strand_id
1 'polypeptide(L)'
;MANPQEVDPPDWRGPDDPDCPYNWPLWKRIYSTSIPAFLCVNVSFASSVYTSGANDVSEKFGVSHTASLLGLSLFLWALGLGAIIAAPVSEYYGRRIVYLSTVPVFGLFILGSGLAQNFTTLIACRFFAGFFGSAVVSVGGGTNADLWPPALAGFVYPFYFVSPFLGPAFGPVIGGFLAEEKDFRWLEWVVLFMVAFNYIYALPQFETYKKTILQKRMRAEKQSDAPQAHSPKVALPSSAIIQRIVLKPFKMLFVESIVLFMTIYMAFNFAVFYSFFAAFPYVFGGHYGFTPGQQGLTFISIALGCVIGFLAVVYIDRKTYPALEAKYGVGAVPPEYRLYGAMVGCALNPASLFWFGWTADKSIYWLSPVIASVPFAVGNIMVYSSGALYIMNSYGSLHGASALSANSLLRYAGGALHTMGSIPTPGQVRLAILVTDEPLPSVSAKLGRFDTIFTTLLKNSCESLDPPQTLESQLALTSYNVVAEDGVDAAYPEPEDVDAVLITGSRHSAYADDEWMVRLTAFTRMLLDEGRVRVIGVCFGHQIVARALGAQVARSPGGWELSVTELELTDEGKKVFGSESLSIYQTHRDAVLGLPSGVTLLAHTKQCPIQALYVPRRFITVQGHPEFSPFMMSEMLQIRHQAGIIPEEPFKDAMSRYSDAHDGVSIGRSFLRFLRE
;
A
#
# COMPACT_ATOMS: atom_id res chain seq x y z
N MET A 1 -60.19 -24.30 22.35
CA MET A 1 -59.71 -23.32 21.35
C MET A 1 -58.58 -23.98 20.58
N ALA A 2 -58.78 -24.22 19.29
CA ALA A 2 -57.87 -24.99 18.45
C ALA A 2 -56.55 -24.24 18.22
N ASN A 3 -55.45 -25.00 18.26
CA ASN A 3 -54.11 -24.56 17.86
C ASN A 3 -54.17 -23.99 16.43
N PRO A 4 -53.58 -22.81 16.15
CA PRO A 4 -53.37 -22.41 14.76
C PRO A 4 -52.39 -23.41 14.15
N GLN A 5 -52.84 -24.12 13.11
CA GLN A 5 -52.02 -25.02 12.31
C GLN A 5 -50.75 -24.27 11.87
N GLU A 6 -49.58 -24.76 12.26
CA GLU A 6 -48.32 -24.45 11.58
C GLU A 6 -48.50 -24.91 10.14
N VAL A 7 -48.71 -23.96 9.24
CA VAL A 7 -48.69 -24.19 7.80
C VAL A 7 -47.25 -24.59 7.46
N ASP A 8 -47.05 -25.82 6.99
CA ASP A 8 -45.75 -26.28 6.51
C ASP A 8 -45.14 -25.23 5.56
N PRO A 9 -43.83 -24.94 5.68
CA PRO A 9 -43.19 -24.00 4.78
C PRO A 9 -43.41 -24.47 3.34
N PRO A 10 -43.80 -23.58 2.41
CA PRO A 10 -44.05 -23.97 1.03
C PRO A 10 -42.76 -24.61 0.47
N ASP A 11 -42.88 -25.82 -0.03
CA ASP A 11 -41.80 -26.56 -0.69
C ASP A 11 -42.10 -26.73 -2.18
N TRP A 12 -41.10 -27.17 -2.94
CA TRP A 12 -41.24 -27.44 -4.37
C TRP A 12 -42.34 -28.48 -4.63
N ARG A 13 -43.03 -28.40 -5.77
CA ARG A 13 -44.12 -29.34 -6.12
C ARG A 13 -43.63 -30.76 -6.45
N GLY A 14 -42.31 -30.97 -6.47
CA GLY A 14 -41.64 -32.22 -6.77
C GLY A 14 -40.17 -32.00 -7.16
N PRO A 15 -39.40 -33.08 -7.39
CA PRO A 15 -38.00 -33.00 -7.80
C PRO A 15 -37.78 -32.30 -9.15
N ASP A 16 -38.77 -32.34 -10.05
CA ASP A 16 -38.68 -31.78 -11.41
C ASP A 16 -39.40 -30.42 -11.58
N ASP A 17 -39.66 -29.69 -10.48
CA ASP A 17 -40.34 -28.38 -10.55
C ASP A 17 -39.55 -27.40 -11.46
N PRO A 18 -40.15 -26.84 -12.53
CA PRO A 18 -39.45 -25.94 -13.46
C PRO A 18 -39.06 -24.59 -12.83
N ASP A 19 -39.70 -24.21 -11.72
CA ASP A 19 -39.32 -23.01 -10.97
C ASP A 19 -38.12 -23.25 -10.03
N CYS A 20 -37.72 -24.51 -9.82
CA CYS A 20 -36.50 -24.84 -9.10
C CYS A 20 -35.28 -24.48 -9.96
N PRO A 21 -34.37 -23.61 -9.49
CA PRO A 21 -33.21 -23.19 -10.28
C PRO A 21 -32.24 -24.32 -10.63
N TYR A 22 -32.26 -25.43 -9.88
CA TYR A 22 -31.46 -26.63 -10.19
C TYR A 22 -31.89 -27.31 -11.49
N ASN A 23 -33.17 -27.19 -11.86
CA ASN A 23 -33.76 -27.84 -13.04
C ASN A 23 -33.72 -26.96 -14.29
N TRP A 24 -33.14 -25.77 -14.20
CA TRP A 24 -33.03 -24.86 -15.34
C TRP A 24 -32.08 -25.40 -16.42
N PRO A 25 -32.33 -25.06 -17.70
CA PRO A 25 -31.41 -25.44 -18.77
C PRO A 25 -30.04 -24.80 -18.55
N LEU A 26 -28.98 -25.51 -18.98
CA LEU A 26 -27.59 -25.16 -18.72
C LEU A 26 -27.25 -23.70 -19.08
N TRP A 27 -27.72 -23.22 -20.24
CA TRP A 27 -27.47 -21.84 -20.69
C TRP A 27 -28.01 -20.81 -19.69
N LYS A 28 -29.18 -21.06 -19.08
CA LYS A 28 -29.82 -20.14 -18.12
C LYS A 28 -29.02 -20.10 -16.82
N ARG A 29 -28.46 -21.24 -16.40
CA ARG A 29 -27.60 -21.34 -15.22
C ARG A 29 -26.25 -20.66 -15.42
N ILE A 30 -25.59 -20.91 -16.55
CA ILE A 30 -24.34 -20.23 -16.94
C ILE A 30 -24.56 -18.72 -17.03
N TYR A 31 -25.63 -18.27 -17.70
CA TYR A 31 -25.99 -16.86 -17.80
C TYR A 31 -26.16 -16.24 -16.41
N SER A 32 -26.93 -16.87 -15.53
CA SER A 32 -27.21 -16.37 -14.18
C SER A 32 -25.97 -16.38 -13.27
N THR A 33 -25.02 -17.29 -13.48
CA THR A 33 -23.70 -17.32 -12.81
C THR A 33 -22.74 -16.25 -13.35
N SER A 34 -22.79 -15.94 -14.65
CA SER A 34 -21.88 -14.96 -15.27
C SER A 34 -22.11 -13.52 -14.80
N ILE A 35 -23.36 -13.16 -14.49
CA ILE A 35 -23.75 -11.81 -14.07
C ILE A 35 -23.01 -11.37 -12.79
N PRO A 36 -23.10 -12.09 -11.66
CA PRO A 36 -22.35 -11.71 -10.46
C PRO A 36 -20.84 -11.76 -10.67
N ALA A 37 -20.32 -12.63 -11.54
CA ALA A 37 -18.89 -12.68 -11.86
C ALA A 37 -18.42 -11.41 -12.58
N PHE A 38 -19.09 -10.98 -13.66
CA PHE A 38 -18.73 -9.76 -14.39
C PHE A 38 -18.90 -8.50 -13.55
N LEU A 39 -20.00 -8.40 -12.79
CA LEU A 39 -20.20 -7.30 -11.86
C LEU A 39 -19.13 -7.28 -10.77
N CYS A 40 -18.68 -8.43 -10.28
CA CYS A 40 -17.61 -8.50 -9.28
C CYS A 40 -16.26 -8.07 -9.86
N VAL A 41 -15.92 -8.52 -11.07
CA VAL A 41 -14.73 -8.02 -11.80
C VAL A 41 -14.78 -6.50 -11.89
N ASN A 42 -15.92 -5.93 -12.23
CA ASN A 42 -16.08 -4.49 -12.38
C ASN A 42 -15.90 -3.72 -11.06
N VAL A 43 -16.53 -4.18 -9.97
CA VAL A 43 -16.39 -3.55 -8.65
C VAL A 43 -14.94 -3.65 -8.14
N SER A 44 -14.29 -4.79 -8.32
CA SER A 44 -12.89 -4.98 -7.91
C SER A 44 -11.90 -4.28 -8.86
N PHE A 45 -12.26 -4.10 -10.13
CA PHE A 45 -11.51 -3.25 -11.06
C PHE A 45 -11.56 -1.78 -10.59
N ALA A 46 -12.73 -1.28 -10.21
CA ALA A 46 -12.94 0.08 -9.71
C ALA A 46 -12.13 0.40 -8.44
N SER A 47 -11.83 -0.59 -7.58
CA SER A 47 -10.91 -0.38 -6.47
C SER A 47 -9.48 -0.15 -6.96
N SER A 48 -8.98 -1.01 -7.84
CA SER A 48 -7.58 -1.01 -8.29
C SER A 48 -7.22 0.05 -9.33
N VAL A 49 -8.11 0.36 -10.28
CA VAL A 49 -7.80 1.29 -11.38
C VAL A 49 -7.47 2.69 -10.86
N TYR A 50 -8.04 3.05 -9.71
CA TYR A 50 -7.78 4.30 -9.01
C TYR A 50 -6.31 4.47 -8.60
N THR A 51 -5.61 3.38 -8.25
CA THR A 51 -4.22 3.49 -7.79
C THR A 51 -3.28 3.93 -8.90
N SER A 52 -3.62 3.67 -10.16
CA SER A 52 -2.83 4.12 -11.31
C SER A 52 -2.83 5.64 -11.48
N GLY A 53 -3.87 6.33 -11.01
CA GLY A 53 -3.97 7.80 -11.01
C GLY A 53 -3.75 8.42 -9.64
N ALA A 54 -3.13 7.70 -8.69
CA ALA A 54 -2.90 8.21 -7.34
C ALA A 54 -2.02 9.48 -7.35
N ASN A 55 -0.96 9.49 -8.18
CA ASN A 55 -0.11 10.67 -8.37
C ASN A 55 -0.89 11.87 -8.91
N ASP A 56 -1.70 11.69 -9.96
CA ASP A 56 -2.53 12.75 -10.54
C ASP A 56 -3.53 13.34 -9.51
N VAL A 57 -4.12 12.49 -8.67
CA VAL A 57 -5.01 12.91 -7.59
C VAL A 57 -4.23 13.71 -6.54
N SER A 58 -3.00 13.30 -6.24
CA SER A 58 -2.08 14.00 -5.35
C SER A 58 -1.83 15.43 -5.83
N GLU A 59 -1.35 15.58 -7.07
CA GLU A 59 -1.00 16.85 -7.69
C GLU A 59 -2.20 17.77 -7.82
N LYS A 60 -3.33 17.25 -8.31
CA LYS A 60 -4.51 18.06 -8.63
C LYS A 60 -5.24 18.58 -7.40
N PHE A 61 -5.18 17.87 -6.29
CA PHE A 61 -5.83 18.29 -5.04
C PHE A 61 -4.85 18.82 -3.99
N GLY A 62 -3.54 18.85 -4.28
CA GLY A 62 -2.51 19.32 -3.36
C GLY A 62 -2.47 18.52 -2.05
N VAL A 63 -2.68 17.20 -2.15
CA VAL A 63 -2.62 16.27 -1.02
C VAL A 63 -1.39 15.38 -1.16
N SER A 64 -0.87 14.81 -0.06
CA SER A 64 0.26 13.89 -0.15
C SER A 64 -0.09 12.62 -0.93
N HIS A 65 0.90 12.00 -1.57
CA HIS A 65 0.69 10.75 -2.32
C HIS A 65 0.05 9.68 -1.43
N THR A 66 0.51 9.60 -0.19
CA THR A 66 -0.07 8.77 0.86
C THR A 66 -1.55 9.07 1.12
N ALA A 67 -1.95 10.35 1.22
CA ALA A 67 -3.34 10.73 1.41
C ALA A 67 -4.18 10.34 0.17
N SER A 68 -3.63 10.46 -1.04
CA SER A 68 -4.32 10.08 -2.28
C SER A 68 -4.80 8.60 -2.26
N LEU A 69 -4.03 7.69 -1.64
CA LEU A 69 -4.35 6.27 -1.48
C LEU A 69 -5.52 6.00 -0.51
N LEU A 70 -5.96 7.01 0.26
CA LEU A 70 -7.14 6.91 1.10
C LEU A 70 -8.39 6.57 0.29
N GLY A 71 -8.47 7.02 -0.96
CA GLY A 71 -9.57 6.70 -1.87
C GLY A 71 -9.68 5.21 -2.23
N LEU A 72 -8.57 4.46 -2.25
CA LEU A 72 -8.57 3.00 -2.34
C LEU A 72 -8.97 2.38 -1.01
N SER A 73 -8.30 2.80 0.07
CA SER A 73 -8.44 2.19 1.40
C SER A 73 -9.88 2.28 1.92
N LEU A 74 -10.51 3.46 1.80
CA LEU A 74 -11.91 3.65 2.19
C LEU A 74 -12.88 2.88 1.30
N PHE A 75 -12.59 2.73 0.00
CA PHE A 75 -13.39 1.93 -0.90
C PHE A 75 -13.38 0.45 -0.48
N LEU A 76 -12.21 -0.10 -0.15
CA LEU A 76 -12.07 -1.48 0.34
C LEU A 76 -12.76 -1.66 1.70
N TRP A 77 -12.57 -0.75 2.65
CA TRP A 77 -13.30 -0.78 3.93
C TRP A 77 -14.82 -0.79 3.72
N ALA A 78 -15.31 0.07 2.84
CA ALA A 78 -16.72 0.14 2.50
C ALA A 78 -17.24 -1.14 1.84
N LEU A 79 -16.42 -1.79 0.99
CA LEU A 79 -16.75 -3.11 0.42
C LEU A 79 -16.96 -4.16 1.52
N GLY A 80 -16.10 -4.16 2.54
CA GLY A 80 -16.24 -5.06 3.68
C GLY A 80 -17.53 -4.80 4.47
N LEU A 81 -17.82 -3.54 4.80
CA LEU A 81 -19.00 -3.15 5.57
C LEU A 81 -20.32 -3.42 4.84
N GLY A 82 -20.39 -3.06 3.56
CA GLY A 82 -21.61 -3.24 2.78
C GLY A 82 -21.95 -4.73 2.56
N ALA A 83 -20.95 -5.60 2.49
CA ALA A 83 -21.14 -7.05 2.31
C ALA A 83 -21.97 -7.66 3.46
N ILE A 84 -21.81 -7.16 4.69
CA ILE A 84 -22.56 -7.61 5.87
C ILE A 84 -24.05 -7.32 5.72
N ILE A 85 -24.40 -6.20 5.10
CA ILE A 85 -25.79 -5.74 4.96
C ILE A 85 -26.42 -6.37 3.72
N ALA A 86 -25.67 -6.48 2.62
CA ALA A 86 -26.20 -6.92 1.35
C ALA A 86 -26.63 -8.39 1.32
N ALA A 87 -25.86 -9.30 1.94
CA ALA A 87 -26.25 -10.71 2.02
C ALA A 87 -27.63 -10.91 2.70
N PRO A 88 -27.87 -10.38 3.91
CA PRO A 88 -29.18 -10.35 4.56
C PRO A 88 -30.32 -9.79 3.72
N VAL A 89 -30.10 -8.63 3.09
CA VAL A 89 -31.10 -7.95 2.26
C VAL A 89 -31.48 -8.85 1.09
N SER A 90 -30.52 -9.54 0.49
CA SER A 90 -30.77 -10.48 -0.62
C SER A 90 -31.50 -11.75 -0.20
N GLU A 91 -31.35 -12.22 1.04
CA GLU A 91 -32.11 -13.35 1.60
C GLU A 91 -33.57 -12.98 1.95
N TYR A 92 -33.88 -11.69 2.06
CA TYR A 92 -35.24 -11.23 2.34
C TYR A 92 -35.98 -10.80 1.09
N TYR A 93 -35.36 -9.94 0.26
CA TYR A 93 -35.99 -9.36 -0.93
C TYR A 93 -35.72 -10.15 -2.22
N GLY A 94 -34.81 -11.13 -2.21
CA GLY A 94 -34.36 -11.86 -3.38
C GLY A 94 -33.04 -11.34 -3.95
N ARG A 95 -32.34 -12.16 -4.74
CA ARG A 95 -31.01 -11.83 -5.28
C ARG A 95 -31.11 -10.78 -6.38
N ARG A 96 -32.11 -10.90 -7.27
CA ARG A 96 -32.26 -10.04 -8.46
C ARG A 96 -32.44 -8.57 -8.10
N ILE A 97 -33.30 -8.27 -7.14
CA ILE A 97 -33.61 -6.89 -6.75
C ILE A 97 -32.38 -6.19 -6.17
N VAL A 98 -31.52 -6.94 -5.46
CA VAL A 98 -30.28 -6.38 -4.91
C VAL A 98 -29.32 -5.98 -6.02
N TYR A 99 -29.09 -6.82 -7.03
CA TYR A 99 -28.25 -6.44 -8.18
C TYR A 99 -28.81 -5.23 -8.94
N LEU A 100 -30.12 -5.23 -9.23
CA LEU A 100 -30.74 -4.17 -10.02
C LEU A 100 -30.83 -2.82 -9.30
N SER A 101 -30.85 -2.81 -7.97
CA SER A 101 -30.91 -1.58 -7.17
C SER A 101 -29.54 -1.05 -6.78
N THR A 102 -28.59 -1.91 -6.41
CA THR A 102 -27.28 -1.49 -5.89
C THR A 102 -26.30 -1.08 -6.99
N VAL A 103 -26.34 -1.72 -8.16
CA VAL A 103 -25.42 -1.43 -9.27
C VAL A 103 -25.60 -0.01 -9.84
N PRO A 104 -26.81 0.52 -10.06
CA PRO A 104 -26.99 1.92 -10.46
C PRO A 104 -26.50 2.91 -9.41
N VAL A 105 -26.76 2.63 -8.13
CA VAL A 105 -26.30 3.51 -7.03
C VAL A 105 -24.78 3.51 -6.96
N PHE A 106 -24.14 2.36 -7.11
CA PHE A 106 -22.69 2.25 -7.30
C PHE A 106 -22.21 3.13 -8.46
N GLY A 107 -22.82 3.01 -9.64
CA GLY A 107 -22.49 3.83 -10.80
C GLY A 107 -22.65 5.33 -10.55
N LEU A 108 -23.71 5.77 -9.86
CA LEU A 108 -23.91 7.18 -9.52
C LEU A 108 -22.81 7.73 -8.59
N PHE A 109 -22.32 6.93 -7.65
CA PHE A 109 -21.22 7.35 -6.79
C PHE A 109 -19.86 7.36 -7.52
N ILE A 110 -19.62 6.42 -8.45
CA ILE A 110 -18.46 6.50 -9.34
C ILE A 110 -18.53 7.75 -10.23
N LEU A 111 -19.71 8.11 -10.73
CA LEU A 111 -19.93 9.36 -11.46
C LEU A 111 -19.63 10.59 -10.58
N GLY A 112 -20.06 10.57 -9.32
CA GLY A 112 -19.71 11.59 -8.35
C GLY A 112 -18.20 11.68 -8.10
N SER A 113 -17.51 10.54 -8.07
CA SER A 113 -16.03 10.47 -7.96
C SER A 113 -15.35 11.14 -9.16
N GLY A 114 -15.76 10.80 -10.39
CA GLY A 114 -15.19 11.38 -11.61
C GLY A 114 -15.47 12.88 -11.78
N LEU A 115 -16.57 13.38 -11.21
CA LEU A 115 -16.95 14.80 -11.24
C LEU A 115 -16.45 15.61 -10.03
N ALA A 116 -15.77 14.97 -9.07
CA ALA A 116 -15.32 15.61 -7.86
C ALA A 116 -14.38 16.80 -8.14
N GLN A 117 -14.61 17.91 -7.43
CA GLN A 117 -13.81 19.13 -7.48
C GLN A 117 -13.00 19.36 -6.20
N ASN A 118 -13.18 18.51 -5.19
CA ASN A 118 -12.40 18.54 -3.96
C ASN A 118 -12.13 17.11 -3.48
N PHE A 119 -11.03 16.96 -2.73
CA PHE A 119 -10.55 15.67 -2.25
C PHE A 119 -11.58 14.97 -1.34
N THR A 120 -12.27 15.72 -0.47
CA THR A 120 -13.30 15.18 0.43
C THR A 120 -14.49 14.56 -0.33
N THR A 121 -14.95 15.19 -1.40
CA THR A 121 -16.04 14.67 -2.24
C THR A 121 -15.57 13.42 -2.97
N LEU A 122 -14.33 13.40 -3.48
CA LEU A 122 -13.74 12.23 -4.12
C LEU A 122 -13.76 11.03 -3.18
N ILE A 123 -13.17 11.16 -1.98
CA ILE A 123 -13.08 10.04 -1.02
C ILE A 123 -14.46 9.61 -0.50
N ALA A 124 -15.40 10.55 -0.30
CA ALA A 124 -16.75 10.24 0.15
C ALA A 124 -17.54 9.47 -0.93
N CYS A 125 -17.48 9.93 -2.18
CA CYS A 125 -18.08 9.23 -3.30
C CYS A 125 -17.48 7.83 -3.47
N ARG A 126 -16.16 7.68 -3.37
CA ARG A 126 -15.51 6.36 -3.43
C ARG A 126 -15.91 5.44 -2.28
N PHE A 127 -16.04 5.95 -1.05
CA PHE A 127 -16.56 5.18 0.08
C PHE A 127 -17.96 4.62 -0.22
N PHE A 128 -18.90 5.47 -0.64
CA PHE A 128 -20.25 5.00 -0.94
C PHE A 128 -20.31 4.10 -2.17
N ALA A 129 -19.46 4.33 -3.17
CA ALA A 129 -19.30 3.41 -4.29
C ALA A 129 -18.88 2.01 -3.81
N GLY A 130 -17.84 1.90 -2.98
CA GLY A 130 -17.43 0.63 -2.38
C GLY A 130 -18.56 -0.01 -1.56
N PHE A 131 -19.29 0.77 -0.78
CA PHE A 131 -20.40 0.29 0.05
C PHE A 131 -21.51 -0.37 -0.79
N PHE A 132 -21.98 0.28 -1.86
CA PHE A 132 -23.03 -0.28 -2.71
C PHE A 132 -22.51 -1.36 -3.67
N GLY A 133 -21.25 -1.28 -4.10
CA GLY A 133 -20.60 -2.31 -4.92
C GLY A 133 -20.42 -3.65 -4.19
N SER A 134 -20.31 -3.62 -2.86
CA SER A 134 -20.15 -4.81 -2.00
C SER A 134 -21.25 -5.86 -2.18
N ALA A 135 -22.45 -5.40 -2.54
CA ALA A 135 -23.62 -6.24 -2.66
C ALA A 135 -23.42 -7.31 -3.73
N VAL A 136 -22.72 -6.96 -4.80
CA VAL A 136 -22.39 -7.92 -5.85
C VAL A 136 -21.48 -9.02 -5.33
N VAL A 137 -20.43 -8.64 -4.61
CA VAL A 137 -19.37 -9.53 -4.11
C VAL A 137 -19.88 -10.49 -3.04
N SER A 138 -20.81 -10.04 -2.20
CA SER A 138 -21.36 -10.90 -1.14
C SER A 138 -22.46 -11.82 -1.66
N VAL A 139 -23.35 -11.29 -2.51
CA VAL A 139 -24.55 -12.02 -2.97
C VAL A 139 -24.20 -13.05 -4.05
N GLY A 140 -23.14 -12.83 -4.83
CA GLY A 140 -22.72 -13.74 -5.91
C GLY A 140 -22.43 -15.18 -5.45
N GLY A 141 -21.85 -15.37 -4.27
CA GLY A 141 -21.67 -16.70 -3.69
C GLY A 141 -23.00 -17.41 -3.41
N GLY A 142 -23.98 -16.69 -2.87
CA GLY A 142 -25.33 -17.19 -2.62
C GLY A 142 -26.07 -17.52 -3.92
N THR A 143 -25.98 -16.68 -4.94
CA THR A 143 -26.58 -16.92 -6.26
C THR A 143 -26.05 -18.22 -6.89
N ASN A 144 -24.75 -18.49 -6.76
CA ASN A 144 -24.18 -19.75 -7.25
C ASN A 144 -24.65 -20.97 -6.46
N ALA A 145 -24.81 -20.83 -5.15
CA ALA A 145 -25.38 -21.89 -4.30
C ALA A 145 -26.86 -22.17 -4.58
N ASP A 146 -27.62 -21.14 -4.96
CA ASP A 146 -29.02 -21.29 -5.36
C ASP A 146 -29.14 -22.00 -6.74
N LEU A 147 -28.13 -21.88 -7.62
CA LEU A 147 -28.15 -22.39 -8.99
C LEU A 147 -27.52 -23.77 -9.18
N TRP A 148 -26.53 -24.15 -8.36
CA TRP A 148 -25.71 -25.35 -8.59
C TRP A 148 -25.76 -26.36 -7.45
N PRO A 149 -26.02 -27.66 -7.75
CA PRO A 149 -25.96 -28.71 -6.76
C PRO A 149 -24.58 -28.80 -6.08
N PRO A 150 -24.51 -29.19 -4.80
CA PRO A 150 -23.26 -29.30 -4.05
C PRO A 150 -22.18 -30.16 -4.72
N ALA A 151 -22.58 -31.22 -5.45
CA ALA A 151 -21.66 -32.09 -6.18
C ALA A 151 -20.85 -31.35 -7.27
N LEU A 152 -21.43 -30.32 -7.88
CA LEU A 152 -20.79 -29.51 -8.93
C LEU A 152 -20.12 -28.25 -8.39
N ALA A 153 -20.24 -27.96 -7.09
CA ALA A 153 -19.74 -26.74 -6.48
C ALA A 153 -18.22 -26.53 -6.70
N GLY A 154 -17.42 -27.60 -6.62
CA GLY A 154 -15.97 -27.53 -6.83
C GLY A 154 -15.54 -27.26 -8.28
N PHE A 155 -16.42 -27.52 -9.24
CA PHE A 155 -16.20 -27.16 -10.64
C PHE A 155 -16.65 -25.71 -10.92
N VAL A 156 -17.83 -25.33 -10.41
CA VAL A 156 -18.49 -24.08 -10.82
C VAL A 156 -18.09 -22.89 -9.96
N TYR A 157 -17.98 -23.04 -8.65
CA TYR A 157 -17.73 -21.90 -7.77
C TYR A 157 -16.36 -21.25 -7.98
N PRO A 158 -15.28 -21.98 -8.33
CA PRO A 158 -14.00 -21.33 -8.68
C PRO A 158 -14.10 -20.29 -9.80
N PHE A 159 -15.03 -20.44 -10.76
CA PHE A 159 -15.27 -19.41 -11.79
C PHE A 159 -15.74 -18.09 -11.20
N TYR A 160 -16.53 -18.14 -10.12
CA TYR A 160 -16.91 -16.95 -9.38
C TYR A 160 -15.77 -16.45 -8.50
N PHE A 161 -15.09 -17.35 -7.79
CA PHE A 161 -14.04 -16.97 -6.83
C PHE A 161 -12.79 -16.35 -7.43
N VAL A 162 -12.52 -16.57 -8.72
CA VAL A 162 -11.44 -15.88 -9.44
C VAL A 162 -11.79 -14.43 -9.81
N SER A 163 -13.08 -14.10 -9.93
CA SER A 163 -13.54 -12.77 -10.37
C SER A 163 -13.06 -11.58 -9.50
N PRO A 164 -13.02 -11.65 -8.15
CA PRO A 164 -12.53 -10.55 -7.33
C PRO A 164 -11.02 -10.29 -7.44
N PHE A 165 -10.26 -11.21 -8.06
CA PHE A 165 -8.81 -11.09 -8.25
C PHE A 165 -8.45 -10.67 -9.68
N LEU A 166 -9.26 -11.05 -10.68
CA LEU A 166 -9.07 -10.59 -12.04
C LEU A 166 -9.31 -9.08 -12.19
N GLY A 167 -10.31 -8.52 -11.50
CA GLY A 167 -10.56 -7.08 -11.51
C GLY A 167 -9.31 -6.27 -11.12
N PRO A 168 -8.71 -6.55 -9.95
CA PRO A 168 -7.50 -5.88 -9.51
C PRO A 168 -6.25 -6.15 -10.37
N ALA A 169 -6.19 -7.29 -11.06
CA ALA A 169 -5.10 -7.57 -11.99
C ALA A 169 -5.21 -6.75 -13.30
N PHE A 170 -6.43 -6.53 -13.82
CA PHE A 170 -6.64 -5.71 -15.01
C PHE A 170 -6.65 -4.20 -14.73
N GLY A 171 -6.93 -3.80 -13.49
CA GLY A 171 -6.96 -2.40 -13.06
C GLY A 171 -5.72 -1.61 -13.48
N PRO A 172 -4.51 -1.98 -13.02
CA PRO A 172 -3.29 -1.26 -13.36
C PRO A 172 -2.92 -1.34 -14.84
N VAL A 173 -3.30 -2.41 -15.55
CA VAL A 173 -3.02 -2.54 -16.98
C VAL A 173 -3.72 -1.44 -17.75
N ILE A 174 -5.02 -1.26 -17.52
CA ILE A 174 -5.81 -0.22 -18.21
C ILE A 174 -5.52 1.15 -17.60
N GLY A 175 -5.41 1.21 -16.27
CA GLY A 175 -5.19 2.44 -15.52
C GLY A 175 -3.83 3.08 -15.78
N GLY A 176 -2.76 2.29 -15.94
CA GLY A 176 -1.41 2.79 -16.19
C GLY A 176 -1.31 3.56 -17.51
N PHE A 177 -1.82 3.01 -18.61
CA PHE A 177 -1.84 3.72 -19.90
C PHE A 177 -2.80 4.91 -19.92
N LEU A 178 -3.89 4.83 -19.17
CA LEU A 178 -4.82 5.96 -19.06
C LEU A 178 -4.20 7.12 -18.28
N ALA A 179 -3.49 6.82 -17.19
CA ALA A 179 -2.84 7.84 -16.36
C ALA A 179 -1.69 8.54 -17.11
N GLU A 180 -1.03 7.89 -18.07
CA GLU A 180 0.00 8.53 -18.91
C GLU A 180 -0.57 9.59 -19.86
N GLU A 181 -1.76 9.34 -20.42
CA GLU A 181 -2.31 10.10 -21.55
C GLU A 181 -3.50 11.00 -21.17
N LYS A 182 -4.08 10.78 -19.99
CA LYS A 182 -5.33 11.37 -19.52
C LYS A 182 -5.29 11.59 -18.00
N ASP A 183 -6.12 12.53 -17.55
CA ASP A 183 -6.36 12.86 -16.14
C ASP A 183 -7.13 11.74 -15.41
N PHE A 184 -6.96 11.63 -14.08
CA PHE A 184 -7.56 10.61 -13.20
C PHE A 184 -9.06 10.37 -13.42
N ARG A 185 -9.79 11.40 -13.87
CA ARG A 185 -11.24 11.33 -14.16
C ARG A 185 -11.57 10.26 -15.20
N TRP A 186 -10.68 10.03 -16.15
CA TRP A 186 -10.85 8.99 -17.18
C TRP A 186 -10.83 7.57 -16.62
N LEU A 187 -10.15 7.35 -15.49
CA LEU A 187 -10.19 6.08 -14.78
C LEU A 187 -11.62 5.78 -14.29
N GLU A 188 -12.31 6.79 -13.76
CA GLU A 188 -13.71 6.66 -13.31
C GLU A 188 -14.69 6.53 -14.50
N TRP A 189 -14.43 7.22 -15.62
CA TRP A 189 -15.24 7.07 -16.84
C TRP A 189 -15.20 5.65 -17.39
N VAL A 190 -14.04 5.00 -17.40
CA VAL A 190 -13.92 3.61 -17.85
C VAL A 190 -14.72 2.66 -16.95
N VAL A 191 -14.67 2.85 -15.64
CA VAL A 191 -15.51 2.10 -14.69
C VAL A 191 -17.00 2.30 -15.03
N LEU A 192 -17.43 3.52 -15.33
CA LEU A 192 -18.83 3.79 -15.68
C LEU A 192 -19.28 3.10 -16.95
N PHE A 193 -18.44 3.05 -17.99
CA PHE A 193 -18.77 2.29 -19.20
C PHE A 193 -18.91 0.80 -18.91
N MET A 194 -18.03 0.24 -18.09
CA MET A 194 -18.15 -1.15 -17.63
C MET A 194 -19.42 -1.37 -16.79
N VAL A 195 -19.78 -0.42 -15.91
CA VAL A 195 -21.02 -0.49 -15.12
C VAL A 195 -22.25 -0.46 -16.03
N ALA A 196 -22.29 0.44 -17.01
CA ALA A 196 -23.41 0.54 -17.94
C ALA A 196 -23.59 -0.76 -18.74
N PHE A 197 -22.52 -1.30 -19.30
CA PHE A 197 -22.55 -2.58 -20.03
C PHE A 197 -23.04 -3.73 -19.14
N ASN A 198 -22.43 -3.88 -17.96
CA ASN A 198 -22.79 -4.97 -17.03
C ASN A 198 -24.21 -4.82 -16.48
N TYR A 199 -24.71 -3.59 -16.29
CA TYR A 199 -26.08 -3.35 -15.85
C TYR A 199 -27.09 -3.75 -16.92
N ILE A 200 -26.86 -3.37 -18.18
CA ILE A 200 -27.71 -3.77 -19.31
C ILE A 200 -27.72 -5.30 -19.43
N TYR A 201 -26.55 -5.93 -19.30
CA TYR A 201 -26.43 -7.39 -19.29
C TYR A 201 -27.17 -8.04 -18.10
N ALA A 202 -27.28 -7.37 -16.95
CA ALA A 202 -27.98 -7.89 -15.77
C ALA A 202 -29.52 -7.70 -15.81
N LEU A 203 -30.07 -6.81 -16.64
CA LEU A 203 -31.52 -6.54 -16.70
C LEU A 203 -32.40 -7.81 -16.90
N PRO A 204 -32.04 -8.74 -17.81
CA PRO A 204 -32.82 -9.96 -18.07
C PRO A 204 -32.65 -11.05 -17.00
N GLN A 205 -31.97 -10.78 -15.88
CA GLN A 205 -31.67 -11.78 -14.87
C GLN A 205 -32.94 -12.40 -14.26
N PHE A 206 -32.87 -13.70 -13.96
CA PHE A 206 -33.93 -14.44 -13.29
C PHE A 206 -33.75 -14.39 -11.76
N GLU A 207 -34.85 -14.46 -11.02
CA GLU A 207 -34.77 -14.63 -9.56
C GLU A 207 -34.34 -16.06 -9.23
N THR A 208 -33.31 -16.21 -8.41
CA THR A 208 -32.74 -17.53 -8.03
C THR A 208 -33.15 -17.95 -6.62
N TYR A 209 -33.60 -17.03 -5.77
CA TYR A 209 -33.84 -17.36 -4.37
C TYR A 209 -35.17 -18.11 -4.15
N LYS A 210 -35.08 -19.32 -3.59
CA LYS A 210 -36.22 -20.24 -3.34
C LYS A 210 -37.43 -19.55 -2.71
N LYS A 211 -37.23 -18.83 -1.60
CA LYS A 211 -38.32 -18.20 -0.85
C LYS A 211 -39.06 -17.14 -1.68
N THR A 212 -38.35 -16.33 -2.44
CA THR A 212 -38.95 -15.27 -3.27
C THR A 212 -39.72 -15.85 -4.45
N ILE A 213 -39.20 -16.92 -5.06
CA ILE A 213 -39.87 -17.64 -6.16
C ILE A 213 -41.22 -18.19 -5.67
N LEU A 214 -41.21 -18.91 -4.54
CA LEU A 214 -42.42 -19.51 -3.97
C LEU A 214 -43.43 -18.46 -3.50
N GLN A 215 -42.97 -17.34 -2.93
CA GLN A 215 -43.85 -16.22 -2.58
C GLN A 215 -44.50 -15.57 -3.80
N LYS A 216 -43.77 -15.40 -4.91
CA LYS A 216 -44.34 -14.88 -6.16
C LYS A 216 -45.38 -15.83 -6.74
N ARG A 217 -45.10 -17.13 -6.73
CA ARG A 217 -46.04 -18.18 -7.15
C ARG A 217 -47.33 -18.14 -6.33
N MET A 218 -47.25 -18.13 -4.99
CA MET A 218 -48.43 -18.03 -4.13
C MET A 218 -49.25 -16.76 -4.38
N ARG A 219 -48.61 -15.63 -4.70
CA ARG A 219 -49.32 -14.40 -5.06
C ARG A 219 -50.06 -14.51 -6.39
N ALA A 220 -49.45 -15.17 -7.38
CA ALA A 220 -50.07 -15.43 -8.67
C ALA A 220 -51.26 -16.40 -8.55
N GLU A 221 -51.12 -17.47 -7.75
CA GLU A 221 -52.19 -18.45 -7.48
C GLU A 221 -53.33 -17.85 -6.64
N LYS A 222 -53.02 -16.98 -5.66
CA LYS A 222 -54.06 -16.25 -4.90
C LYS A 222 -54.81 -15.22 -5.74
N GLN A 223 -54.20 -14.72 -6.83
CA GLN A 223 -54.88 -13.83 -7.78
C GLN A 223 -55.79 -14.56 -8.77
N SER A 224 -55.63 -15.88 -8.96
CA SER A 224 -56.50 -16.66 -9.85
C SER A 224 -57.81 -17.12 -9.21
N ASP A 225 -57.93 -17.19 -7.87
CA ASP A 225 -59.07 -17.84 -7.19
C ASP A 225 -60.00 -16.96 -6.32
N ALA A 226 -59.86 -15.63 -6.22
CA ALA A 226 -60.87 -14.80 -5.51
C ALA A 226 -60.82 -13.27 -5.82
N PRO A 227 -61.97 -12.54 -5.74
CA PRO A 227 -62.00 -11.08 -5.85
C PRO A 227 -61.50 -10.40 -4.56
N GLN A 228 -60.45 -9.59 -4.71
CA GLN A 228 -59.92 -8.59 -3.77
C GLN A 228 -60.05 -8.90 -2.27
N ALA A 229 -59.10 -9.66 -1.73
CA ALA A 229 -58.72 -9.56 -0.32
C ALA A 229 -57.43 -8.73 -0.22
N HIS A 230 -57.45 -7.73 0.69
CA HIS A 230 -56.39 -6.74 0.90
C HIS A 230 -54.97 -7.31 0.79
N SER A 231 -54.15 -6.63 -0.01
CA SER A 231 -52.70 -6.81 -0.08
C SER A 231 -52.13 -6.92 1.34
N PRO A 232 -51.46 -8.02 1.72
CA PRO A 232 -50.75 -8.05 2.99
C PRO A 232 -49.69 -6.95 2.91
N LYS A 233 -49.84 -5.93 3.76
CA LYS A 233 -48.79 -4.92 3.96
C LYS A 233 -47.49 -5.68 4.17
N VAL A 234 -46.48 -5.42 3.34
CA VAL A 234 -45.12 -5.92 3.58
C VAL A 234 -44.72 -5.32 4.92
N ALA A 235 -44.83 -6.12 5.98
CA ALA A 235 -44.46 -5.67 7.32
C ALA A 235 -42.97 -5.36 7.28
N LEU A 236 -42.63 -4.10 7.54
CA LEU A 236 -41.23 -3.70 7.74
C LEU A 236 -40.66 -4.61 8.84
N PRO A 237 -39.47 -5.22 8.61
CA PRO A 237 -38.91 -6.15 9.57
C PRO A 237 -38.72 -5.45 10.91
N SER A 238 -39.08 -6.11 12.00
CA SER A 238 -38.84 -5.58 13.34
C SER A 238 -37.35 -5.34 13.52
N SER A 239 -36.98 -4.29 14.26
CA SER A 239 -35.58 -3.94 14.55
C SER A 239 -34.78 -5.13 15.09
N ALA A 240 -35.44 -6.02 15.84
CA ALA A 240 -34.88 -7.27 16.34
C ALA A 240 -34.46 -8.27 15.25
N ILE A 241 -35.21 -8.38 14.14
CA ILE A 241 -34.88 -9.26 13.01
C ILE A 241 -33.68 -8.70 12.26
N ILE A 242 -33.65 -7.39 12.01
CA ILE A 242 -32.53 -6.73 11.34
C ILE A 242 -31.25 -6.89 12.18
N GLN A 243 -31.32 -6.61 13.48
CA GLN A 243 -30.20 -6.79 14.40
C GLN A 243 -29.71 -8.25 14.39
N ARG A 244 -30.61 -9.23 14.48
CA ARG A 244 -30.21 -10.65 14.51
C ARG A 244 -29.50 -11.08 13.23
N ILE A 245 -29.88 -10.54 12.07
CA ILE A 245 -29.28 -10.91 10.80
C ILE A 245 -27.93 -10.17 10.58
N VAL A 246 -27.82 -8.90 10.96
CA VAL A 246 -26.57 -8.12 10.85
C VAL A 246 -25.52 -8.58 11.87
N LEU A 247 -25.92 -8.97 13.09
CA LEU A 247 -24.99 -9.46 14.11
C LEU A 247 -24.52 -10.91 13.87
N LYS A 248 -25.22 -11.68 13.03
CA LYS A 248 -24.90 -13.10 12.78
C LYS A 248 -23.51 -13.30 12.17
N PRO A 249 -23.08 -12.56 11.12
CA PRO A 249 -21.70 -12.62 10.62
C PRO A 249 -20.64 -12.28 11.67
N PHE A 250 -20.86 -11.24 12.48
CA PHE A 250 -19.94 -10.87 13.56
C PHE A 250 -19.83 -11.98 14.61
N LYS A 251 -20.97 -12.54 15.03
CA LYS A 251 -20.99 -13.65 15.97
C LYS A 251 -20.25 -14.87 15.40
N MET A 252 -20.48 -15.22 14.14
CA MET A 252 -19.77 -16.32 13.49
C MET A 252 -18.26 -16.05 13.44
N LEU A 253 -17.84 -14.82 13.09
CA LEU A 253 -16.42 -14.49 13.01
C LEU A 253 -15.69 -14.66 14.33
N PHE A 254 -16.28 -14.27 15.46
CA PHE A 254 -15.60 -14.28 16.77
C PHE A 254 -15.87 -15.53 17.62
N VAL A 255 -16.95 -16.26 17.35
CA VAL A 255 -17.34 -17.44 18.13
C VAL A 255 -16.93 -18.74 17.43
N GLU A 256 -17.01 -18.79 16.10
CA GLU A 256 -16.70 -20.01 15.35
C GLU A 256 -15.22 -20.03 14.95
N SER A 257 -14.44 -20.89 15.61
CA SER A 257 -12.99 -20.99 15.39
C SER A 257 -12.61 -21.26 13.93
N ILE A 258 -13.38 -22.11 13.24
CA ILE A 258 -13.13 -22.44 11.83
C ILE A 258 -13.24 -21.18 10.96
N VAL A 259 -14.31 -20.41 11.14
CA VAL A 259 -14.54 -19.16 10.39
C VAL A 259 -13.43 -18.17 10.72
N LEU A 260 -13.09 -17.98 11.99
CA LEU A 260 -12.05 -17.05 12.43
C LEU A 260 -10.71 -17.34 11.77
N PHE A 261 -10.16 -18.54 11.95
CA PHE A 261 -8.81 -18.88 11.49
C PHE A 261 -8.71 -18.91 9.96
N MET A 262 -9.70 -19.47 9.27
CA MET A 262 -9.72 -19.47 7.80
C MET A 262 -9.85 -18.04 7.25
N THR A 263 -10.70 -17.23 7.87
CA THR A 263 -10.88 -15.83 7.48
C THR A 263 -9.63 -15.00 7.71
N ILE A 264 -8.94 -15.14 8.85
CA ILE A 264 -7.66 -14.45 9.12
C ILE A 264 -6.63 -14.83 8.05
N TYR A 265 -6.49 -16.12 7.76
CA TYR A 265 -5.52 -16.58 6.77
C TYR A 265 -5.84 -16.07 5.36
N MET A 266 -7.10 -16.16 4.92
CA MET A 266 -7.54 -15.65 3.62
C MET A 266 -7.41 -14.12 3.54
N ALA A 267 -7.69 -13.41 4.64
CA ALA A 267 -7.52 -11.96 4.73
C ALA A 267 -6.04 -11.56 4.63
N PHE A 268 -5.14 -12.28 5.30
CA PHE A 268 -3.71 -12.04 5.21
C PHE A 268 -3.18 -12.22 3.78
N ASN A 269 -3.51 -13.33 3.11
CA ASN A 269 -3.08 -13.56 1.73
C ASN A 269 -3.63 -12.48 0.77
N PHE A 270 -4.86 -12.02 1.00
CA PHE A 270 -5.45 -10.94 0.22
C PHE A 270 -4.79 -9.58 0.51
N ALA A 271 -4.43 -9.29 1.75
CA ALA A 271 -3.70 -8.07 2.11
C ALA A 271 -2.32 -8.03 1.42
N VAL A 272 -1.60 -9.15 1.41
CA VAL A 272 -0.34 -9.29 0.66
C VAL A 272 -0.59 -9.13 -0.85
N PHE A 273 -1.70 -9.63 -1.38
CA PHE A 273 -2.04 -9.39 -2.78
C PHE A 273 -2.23 -7.89 -3.09
N TYR A 274 -2.87 -7.13 -2.19
CA TYR A 274 -3.03 -5.68 -2.38
C TYR A 274 -1.73 -4.90 -2.14
N SER A 275 -0.76 -5.45 -1.41
CA SER A 275 0.56 -4.80 -1.24
C SER A 275 1.31 -4.64 -2.56
N PHE A 276 1.03 -5.50 -3.55
CA PHE A 276 1.62 -5.39 -4.88
C PHE A 276 1.25 -4.10 -5.60
N PHE A 277 0.12 -3.44 -5.28
CA PHE A 277 -0.21 -2.12 -5.82
C PHE A 277 0.75 -1.02 -5.36
N ALA A 278 1.43 -1.20 -4.22
CA ALA A 278 2.50 -0.31 -3.77
C ALA A 278 3.89 -0.85 -4.18
N ALA A 279 4.10 -2.17 -4.07
CA ALA A 279 5.40 -2.78 -4.34
C ALA A 279 5.80 -2.75 -5.82
N PHE A 280 4.87 -2.96 -6.76
CA PHE A 280 5.20 -2.95 -8.20
C PHE A 280 5.63 -1.56 -8.68
N PRO A 281 4.92 -0.46 -8.39
CA PRO A 281 5.41 0.88 -8.72
C PRO A 281 6.75 1.20 -8.08
N TYR A 282 6.96 0.78 -6.83
CA TYR A 282 8.24 0.97 -6.13
C TYR A 282 9.39 0.23 -6.82
N VAL A 283 9.23 -1.07 -7.10
CA VAL A 283 10.26 -1.91 -7.72
C VAL A 283 10.46 -1.52 -9.19
N PHE A 284 9.41 -1.55 -10.01
CA PHE A 284 9.53 -1.36 -11.45
C PHE A 284 9.69 0.11 -11.84
N GLY A 285 9.03 1.04 -11.15
CA GLY A 285 9.21 2.47 -11.37
C GLY A 285 10.52 2.98 -10.77
N GLY A 286 10.78 2.71 -9.49
CA GLY A 286 11.97 3.22 -8.79
C GLY A 286 13.28 2.53 -9.19
N HIS A 287 13.31 1.18 -9.19
CA HIS A 287 14.54 0.46 -9.48
C HIS A 287 14.80 0.30 -10.99
N TYR A 288 13.78 -0.12 -11.75
CA TYR A 288 13.90 -0.44 -13.17
C TYR A 288 13.55 0.72 -14.13
N GLY A 289 13.02 1.85 -13.63
CA GLY A 289 12.71 3.03 -14.45
C GLY A 289 11.53 2.85 -15.41
N PHE A 290 10.58 1.94 -15.10
CA PHE A 290 9.42 1.70 -15.95
C PHE A 290 8.43 2.85 -15.90
N THR A 291 7.86 3.19 -17.05
CA THR A 291 6.72 4.11 -17.18
C THR A 291 5.45 3.54 -16.52
N PRO A 292 4.46 4.36 -16.10
CA PRO A 292 3.24 3.86 -15.45
C PRO A 292 2.48 2.78 -16.24
N GLY A 293 2.45 2.87 -17.58
CA GLY A 293 1.88 1.87 -18.48
C GLY A 293 2.68 0.57 -18.48
N GLN A 294 4.01 0.65 -18.53
CA GLN A 294 4.90 -0.52 -18.40
C GLN A 294 4.76 -1.20 -17.03
N GLN A 295 4.65 -0.42 -15.94
CA GLN A 295 4.34 -0.94 -14.61
C GLN A 295 2.98 -1.65 -14.62
N GLY A 296 1.96 -1.06 -15.24
CA GLY A 296 0.64 -1.66 -15.42
C GLY A 296 0.70 -3.03 -16.11
N LEU A 297 1.50 -3.16 -17.18
CA LEU A 297 1.68 -4.42 -17.91
C LEU A 297 2.24 -5.55 -17.02
N THR A 298 3.03 -5.24 -15.99
CA THR A 298 3.55 -6.26 -15.08
C THR A 298 2.42 -6.98 -14.33
N PHE A 299 1.25 -6.37 -14.12
CA PHE A 299 0.10 -7.03 -13.48
C PHE A 299 -0.56 -8.12 -14.34
N ILE A 300 -0.21 -8.23 -15.63
CA ILE A 300 -0.66 -9.35 -16.48
C ILE A 300 -0.18 -10.69 -15.94
N SER A 301 0.99 -10.73 -15.28
CA SER A 301 1.48 -11.95 -14.63
C SER A 301 0.54 -12.42 -13.51
N ILE A 302 -0.04 -11.50 -12.76
CA ILE A 302 -1.01 -11.78 -11.71
C ILE A 302 -2.30 -12.31 -12.35
N ALA A 303 -2.79 -11.68 -13.43
CA ALA A 303 -3.97 -12.16 -14.16
C ALA A 303 -3.75 -13.60 -14.69
N LEU A 304 -2.57 -13.85 -15.28
CA LEU A 304 -2.18 -15.18 -15.75
C LEU A 304 -2.15 -16.20 -14.61
N GLY A 305 -1.55 -15.84 -13.47
CA GLY A 305 -1.52 -16.70 -12.30
C GLY A 305 -2.92 -16.97 -11.73
N CYS A 306 -3.85 -16.01 -11.79
CA CYS A 306 -5.23 -16.24 -11.39
C CYS A 306 -5.94 -17.27 -12.29
N VAL A 307 -5.73 -17.21 -13.60
CA VAL A 307 -6.29 -18.18 -14.56
C VAL A 307 -5.68 -19.57 -14.34
N ILE A 308 -4.36 -19.66 -14.18
CA ILE A 308 -3.67 -20.94 -13.90
C ILE A 308 -4.15 -21.53 -12.57
N GLY A 309 -4.27 -20.70 -11.51
CA GLY A 309 -4.77 -21.13 -10.21
C GLY A 309 -6.21 -21.65 -10.27
N PHE A 310 -7.07 -20.97 -11.02
CA PHE A 310 -8.43 -21.43 -11.29
C PHE A 310 -8.43 -22.83 -11.95
N LEU A 311 -7.66 -23.00 -13.02
CA LEU A 311 -7.56 -24.30 -13.72
C LEU A 311 -6.98 -25.39 -12.81
N ALA A 312 -6.01 -25.04 -11.96
CA ALA A 312 -5.41 -25.97 -10.99
C ALA A 312 -6.43 -26.45 -9.95
N VAL A 313 -7.24 -25.55 -9.39
CA VAL A 313 -8.32 -25.92 -8.43
C VAL A 313 -9.33 -26.85 -9.11
N VAL A 314 -9.79 -26.50 -10.31
CA VAL A 314 -10.74 -27.32 -11.07
C VAL A 314 -10.15 -28.70 -11.37
N TYR A 315 -8.88 -28.77 -11.78
CA TYR A 315 -8.20 -30.03 -12.05
C TYR A 315 -8.07 -30.92 -10.80
N ILE A 316 -7.64 -30.35 -9.67
CA ILE A 316 -7.53 -31.08 -8.39
C ILE A 316 -8.89 -31.61 -7.96
N ASP A 317 -9.93 -30.77 -8.03
CA ASP A 317 -11.30 -31.17 -7.66
C ASP A 317 -11.80 -32.30 -8.57
N ARG A 318 -11.62 -32.16 -9.89
CA ARG A 318 -12.07 -33.17 -10.86
C ARG A 318 -11.37 -34.51 -10.74
N LYS A 319 -10.11 -34.52 -10.29
CA LYS A 319 -9.32 -35.74 -10.10
C LYS A 319 -9.60 -36.42 -8.76
N THR A 320 -9.84 -35.66 -7.70
CA THR A 320 -9.98 -36.20 -6.33
C THR A 320 -11.44 -36.44 -5.93
N TYR A 321 -12.34 -35.53 -6.25
CA TYR A 321 -13.72 -35.55 -5.76
C TYR A 321 -14.56 -36.75 -6.22
N PRO A 322 -14.55 -37.20 -7.49
CA PRO A 322 -15.37 -38.35 -7.88
C PRO A 322 -14.94 -39.66 -7.20
N ALA A 323 -13.65 -39.85 -6.91
CA ALA A 323 -13.18 -41.00 -6.14
C ALA A 323 -13.64 -40.94 -4.67
N LEU A 324 -13.72 -39.73 -4.10
CA LEU A 324 -14.23 -39.50 -2.75
C LEU A 324 -15.75 -39.69 -2.67
N GLU A 325 -16.51 -39.21 -3.65
CA GLU A 325 -17.95 -39.46 -3.74
C GLU A 325 -18.26 -40.95 -3.89
N ALA A 326 -17.46 -41.70 -4.66
CA ALA A 326 -17.60 -43.15 -4.75
C ALA A 326 -17.33 -43.86 -3.40
N LYS A 327 -16.47 -43.28 -2.55
CA LYS A 327 -16.10 -43.84 -1.25
C LYS A 327 -17.09 -43.50 -0.14
N TYR A 328 -17.56 -42.25 -0.08
CA TYR A 328 -18.38 -41.74 1.03
C TYR A 328 -19.87 -41.63 0.67
N GLY A 329 -20.22 -41.67 -0.61
CA GLY A 329 -21.57 -41.42 -1.10
C GLY A 329 -21.79 -39.95 -1.51
N VAL A 330 -22.78 -39.73 -2.37
CA VAL A 330 -23.12 -38.40 -2.91
C VAL A 330 -23.53 -37.46 -1.78
N GLY A 331 -22.85 -36.31 -1.67
CA GLY A 331 -23.14 -35.30 -0.65
C GLY A 331 -22.67 -35.62 0.77
N ALA A 332 -22.04 -36.78 0.99
CA ALA A 332 -21.51 -37.21 2.29
C ALA A 332 -19.98 -37.09 2.41
N VAL A 333 -19.32 -36.48 1.42
CA VAL A 333 -17.87 -36.26 1.43
C VAL A 333 -17.51 -35.23 2.51
N PRO A 334 -16.58 -35.54 3.44
CA PRO A 334 -16.16 -34.59 4.46
C PRO A 334 -15.58 -33.29 3.86
N PRO A 335 -15.91 -32.10 4.42
CA PRO A 335 -15.47 -30.82 3.87
C PRO A 335 -13.95 -30.66 3.74
N GLU A 336 -13.15 -31.31 4.58
CA GLU A 336 -11.69 -31.20 4.67
C GLU A 336 -10.99 -31.59 3.35
N TYR A 337 -11.59 -32.49 2.59
CA TYR A 337 -11.05 -32.91 1.29
C TYR A 337 -11.06 -31.79 0.23
N ARG A 338 -11.79 -30.69 0.47
CA ARG A 338 -11.74 -29.49 -0.39
C ARG A 338 -10.46 -28.67 -0.20
N LEU A 339 -9.68 -28.93 0.85
CA LEU A 339 -8.49 -28.16 1.22
C LEU A 339 -7.21 -28.58 0.47
N TYR A 340 -7.23 -29.65 -0.35
CA TYR A 340 -6.05 -30.09 -1.09
C TYR A 340 -5.44 -29.00 -1.98
N GLY A 341 -6.29 -28.17 -2.60
CA GLY A 341 -5.81 -26.99 -3.35
C GLY A 341 -5.07 -26.01 -2.43
N ALA A 342 -5.64 -25.69 -1.27
CA ALA A 342 -5.01 -24.79 -0.30
C ALA A 342 -3.66 -25.32 0.23
N MET A 343 -3.49 -26.64 0.38
CA MET A 343 -2.20 -27.23 0.81
C MET A 343 -1.08 -27.03 -0.21
N VAL A 344 -1.39 -26.99 -1.50
CA VAL A 344 -0.40 -26.67 -2.54
C VAL A 344 -0.15 -25.17 -2.57
N GLY A 345 -1.22 -24.37 -2.51
CA GLY A 345 -1.11 -22.91 -2.53
C GLY A 345 -0.34 -22.34 -1.33
N CYS A 346 -0.44 -22.96 -0.15
CA CYS A 346 0.23 -22.48 1.05
C CYS A 346 1.76 -22.59 0.99
N ALA A 347 2.30 -23.58 0.26
CA ALA A 347 3.74 -23.69 0.01
C ALA A 347 4.20 -22.76 -1.12
N LEU A 348 3.35 -22.55 -2.12
CA LEU A 348 3.66 -21.75 -3.30
C LEU A 348 3.78 -20.26 -2.98
N ASN A 349 2.89 -19.71 -2.14
CA ASN A 349 2.89 -18.29 -1.77
C ASN A 349 4.22 -17.82 -1.14
N PRO A 350 4.74 -18.40 -0.04
CA PRO A 350 6.01 -17.94 0.54
C PRO A 350 7.20 -18.15 -0.40
N ALA A 351 7.24 -19.25 -1.15
CA ALA A 351 8.30 -19.50 -2.13
C ALA A 351 8.31 -18.42 -3.22
N SER A 352 7.13 -18.02 -3.72
CA SER A 352 6.98 -16.96 -4.72
C SER A 352 7.36 -15.58 -4.19
N LEU A 353 6.98 -15.25 -2.94
CA LEU A 353 7.32 -13.98 -2.31
C LEU A 353 8.83 -13.87 -2.03
N PHE A 354 9.47 -14.96 -1.60
CA PHE A 354 10.92 -15.00 -1.44
C PHE A 354 11.63 -14.81 -2.78
N TRP A 355 11.17 -15.50 -3.84
CA TRP A 355 11.72 -15.31 -5.19
C TRP A 355 11.54 -13.86 -5.67
N PHE A 356 10.36 -13.28 -5.49
CA PHE A 356 10.10 -11.88 -5.82
C PHE A 356 11.08 -10.95 -5.09
N GLY A 357 11.16 -11.05 -3.76
CA GLY A 357 12.02 -10.19 -2.94
C GLY A 357 13.51 -10.36 -3.24
N TRP A 358 13.97 -11.58 -3.51
CA TRP A 358 15.37 -11.86 -3.85
C TRP A 358 15.77 -11.32 -5.23
N THR A 359 14.80 -11.19 -6.15
CA THR A 359 15.07 -10.79 -7.55
C THR A 359 14.62 -9.37 -7.87
N ALA A 360 14.12 -8.63 -6.88
CA ALA A 360 13.76 -7.21 -6.98
C ALA A 360 14.99 -6.29 -6.83
N ASP A 361 16.08 -6.60 -7.52
CA ASP A 361 17.32 -5.81 -7.52
C ASP A 361 17.70 -5.39 -8.96
N LYS A 362 18.31 -4.21 -9.13
CA LYS A 362 18.68 -3.69 -10.48
C LYS A 362 19.67 -4.58 -11.22
N SER A 363 20.44 -5.40 -10.52
CA SER A 363 21.41 -6.32 -11.12
C SER A 363 20.77 -7.53 -11.80
N ILE A 364 19.49 -7.82 -11.50
CA ILE A 364 18.77 -8.98 -12.01
C ILE A 364 17.79 -8.53 -13.10
N TYR A 365 17.60 -9.37 -14.12
CA TYR A 365 16.69 -9.04 -15.23
C TYR A 365 15.24 -8.93 -14.74
N TRP A 366 14.59 -7.80 -15.06
CA TRP A 366 13.25 -7.40 -14.59
C TRP A 366 12.16 -8.47 -14.76
N LEU A 367 12.31 -9.39 -15.72
CA LEU A 367 11.33 -10.44 -15.96
C LEU A 367 11.29 -11.46 -14.81
N SER A 368 12.37 -11.65 -14.06
CA SER A 368 12.41 -12.59 -12.92
C SER A 368 11.38 -12.24 -11.84
N PRO A 369 11.36 -11.02 -11.26
CA PRO A 369 10.34 -10.66 -10.27
C PRO A 369 8.93 -10.66 -10.88
N VAL A 370 8.76 -10.32 -12.17
CA VAL A 370 7.45 -10.45 -12.84
C VAL A 370 6.98 -11.91 -12.88
N ILE A 371 7.84 -12.86 -13.27
CA ILE A 371 7.50 -14.28 -13.29
C ILE A 371 7.20 -14.80 -11.88
N ALA A 372 7.92 -14.34 -10.86
CA ALA A 372 7.70 -14.73 -9.46
C ALA A 372 6.28 -14.41 -8.96
N SER A 373 5.62 -13.39 -9.51
CA SER A 373 4.24 -13.05 -9.14
C SER A 373 3.17 -14.01 -9.71
N VAL A 374 3.49 -14.79 -10.75
CA VAL A 374 2.59 -15.83 -11.30
C VAL A 374 2.30 -16.92 -10.27
N PRO A 375 3.30 -17.64 -9.69
CA PRO A 375 3.03 -18.65 -8.67
C PRO A 375 2.40 -18.06 -7.41
N PHE A 376 2.68 -16.80 -7.06
CA PHE A 376 1.97 -16.11 -5.98
C PHE A 376 0.46 -16.05 -6.25
N ALA A 377 0.06 -15.56 -7.43
CA ALA A 377 -1.35 -15.44 -7.79
C ALA A 377 -2.02 -16.83 -7.92
N VAL A 378 -1.31 -17.85 -8.40
CA VAL A 378 -1.78 -19.25 -8.41
C VAL A 378 -2.08 -19.72 -6.99
N GLY A 379 -1.12 -19.61 -6.08
CA GLY A 379 -1.28 -20.09 -4.70
C GLY A 379 -2.36 -19.34 -3.95
N ASN A 380 -2.49 -18.03 -4.19
CA ASN A 380 -3.53 -17.20 -3.61
C ASN A 380 -4.95 -17.61 -4.05
N ILE A 381 -5.17 -17.88 -5.35
CA ILE A 381 -6.46 -18.40 -5.85
C ILE A 381 -6.77 -19.78 -5.28
N MET A 382 -5.76 -20.66 -5.18
CA MET A 382 -5.94 -22.00 -4.62
C MET A 382 -6.36 -21.94 -3.14
N VAL A 383 -5.68 -21.14 -2.34
CA VAL A 383 -6.02 -20.91 -0.92
C VAL A 383 -7.43 -20.33 -0.79
N TYR A 384 -7.73 -19.27 -1.55
CA TYR A 384 -9.03 -18.60 -1.44
C TYR A 384 -10.19 -19.50 -1.88
N SER A 385 -10.07 -20.17 -3.04
CA SER A 385 -11.15 -20.99 -3.59
C SER A 385 -11.42 -22.22 -2.72
N SER A 386 -10.37 -22.93 -2.29
CA SER A 386 -10.50 -24.07 -1.39
C SER A 386 -11.03 -23.65 -0.01
N GLY A 387 -10.56 -22.53 0.54
CA GLY A 387 -11.02 -22.01 1.83
C GLY A 387 -12.49 -21.59 1.81
N ALA A 388 -12.92 -20.89 0.76
CA ALA A 388 -14.31 -20.48 0.58
C ALA A 388 -15.25 -21.68 0.40
N LEU A 389 -14.83 -22.70 -0.38
CA LEU A 389 -15.56 -23.96 -0.54
C LEU A 389 -15.66 -24.73 0.78
N TYR A 390 -14.58 -24.78 1.55
CA TYR A 390 -14.55 -25.42 2.86
C TYR A 390 -15.55 -24.77 3.81
N ILE A 391 -15.51 -23.43 3.96
CA ILE A 391 -16.46 -22.69 4.81
C ILE A 391 -17.92 -22.96 4.38
N MET A 392 -18.21 -22.92 3.08
CA MET A 392 -19.57 -23.18 2.60
C MET A 392 -20.04 -24.61 2.85
N ASN A 393 -19.17 -25.61 2.71
CA ASN A 393 -19.54 -27.00 2.95
C ASN A 393 -19.65 -27.33 4.45
N SER A 394 -18.86 -26.71 5.31
CA SER A 394 -18.93 -26.90 6.77
C SER A 394 -20.23 -26.34 7.37
N TYR A 395 -20.73 -25.21 6.85
CA TYR A 395 -21.90 -24.51 7.40
C TYR A 395 -23.19 -24.66 6.56
N GLY A 396 -23.10 -25.26 5.37
CA GLY A 396 -24.23 -25.53 4.48
C GLY A 396 -24.92 -24.28 3.93
N SER A 397 -26.09 -24.47 3.31
CA SER A 397 -26.84 -23.41 2.60
C SER A 397 -27.46 -22.34 3.49
N LEU A 398 -27.74 -22.63 4.76
CA LEU A 398 -28.39 -21.72 5.73
C LEU A 398 -27.41 -20.77 6.45
N HIS A 399 -26.16 -21.19 6.62
CA HIS A 399 -25.17 -20.46 7.41
C HIS A 399 -23.89 -20.13 6.62
N GLY A 400 -23.61 -20.84 5.52
CA GLY A 400 -22.43 -20.63 4.68
C GLY A 400 -22.35 -19.24 4.04
N ALA A 401 -23.47 -18.68 3.58
CA ALA A 401 -23.50 -17.33 3.01
C ALA A 401 -23.14 -16.25 4.05
N SER A 402 -23.65 -16.40 5.29
CA SER A 402 -23.30 -15.51 6.41
C SER A 402 -21.82 -15.63 6.79
N ALA A 403 -21.26 -16.85 6.81
CA ALA A 403 -19.84 -17.06 7.09
C ALA A 403 -18.94 -16.46 5.99
N LEU A 404 -19.33 -16.58 4.71
CA LEU A 404 -18.59 -15.97 3.60
C LEU A 404 -18.66 -14.43 3.61
N SER A 405 -19.76 -13.86 4.10
CA SER A 405 -19.88 -12.41 4.33
C SER A 405 -18.94 -11.93 5.44
N ALA A 406 -18.80 -12.70 6.52
CA ALA A 406 -17.83 -12.43 7.59
C ALA A 406 -16.39 -12.50 7.05
N ASN A 407 -16.10 -13.49 6.21
CA ASN A 407 -14.83 -13.58 5.51
C ASN A 407 -14.54 -12.34 4.65
N SER A 408 -15.54 -11.84 3.93
CA SER A 408 -15.39 -10.67 3.07
C SER A 408 -15.06 -9.41 3.88
N LEU A 409 -15.67 -9.22 5.06
CA LEU A 409 -15.38 -8.10 5.94
C LEU A 409 -13.89 -8.04 6.32
N LEU A 410 -13.36 -9.11 6.93
CA LEU A 410 -11.98 -9.09 7.41
C LEU A 410 -10.99 -9.04 6.25
N ARG A 411 -11.32 -9.70 5.13
CA ARG A 411 -10.48 -9.69 3.93
C ARG A 411 -10.29 -8.29 3.35
N TYR A 412 -11.38 -7.55 3.17
CA TYR A 412 -11.29 -6.19 2.64
C TYR A 412 -10.77 -5.18 3.67
N ALA A 413 -11.11 -5.36 4.96
CA ALA A 413 -10.51 -4.56 6.03
C ALA A 413 -8.99 -4.76 6.12
N GLY A 414 -8.50 -6.00 5.99
CA GLY A 414 -7.07 -6.30 5.97
C GLY A 414 -6.35 -5.69 4.76
N GLY A 415 -6.95 -5.77 3.57
CA GLY A 415 -6.44 -5.10 2.37
C GLY A 415 -6.33 -3.58 2.56
N ALA A 416 -7.36 -2.97 3.14
CA ALA A 416 -7.37 -1.53 3.40
C ALA A 416 -6.39 -1.10 4.51
N LEU A 417 -6.24 -1.90 5.58
CA LEU A 417 -5.31 -1.60 6.67
C LEU A 417 -3.87 -1.65 6.18
N HIS A 418 -3.55 -2.59 5.28
CA HIS A 418 -2.20 -2.71 4.74
C HIS A 418 -1.84 -1.55 3.81
N THR A 419 -2.77 -1.10 2.95
CA THR A 419 -2.57 0.10 2.12
C THR A 419 -2.45 1.38 2.96
N MET A 420 -3.05 1.41 4.16
CA MET A 420 -2.86 2.48 5.14
C MET A 420 -1.57 2.34 5.97
N GLY A 421 -0.98 1.16 6.08
CA GLY A 421 0.29 0.94 6.79
C GLY A 421 1.50 1.59 6.10
N SER A 422 1.32 2.05 4.86
CA SER A 422 2.26 2.87 4.09
C SER A 422 2.12 4.37 4.39
N ILE A 423 1.23 4.76 5.30
CA ILE A 423 1.03 6.14 5.74
C ILE A 423 2.02 6.43 6.88
N PRO A 424 2.87 7.49 6.79
CA PRO A 424 3.65 7.94 7.93
C PRO A 424 2.71 8.20 9.12
N THR A 425 3.02 7.61 10.26
CA THR A 425 2.21 7.79 11.48
C THR A 425 2.13 9.28 11.82
N PRO A 426 0.95 9.80 12.24
CA PRO A 426 0.81 11.22 12.59
C PRO A 426 1.87 11.63 13.63
N GLY A 427 2.76 12.55 13.26
CA GLY A 427 3.84 13.06 14.11
C GLY A 427 5.27 12.72 13.67
N GLN A 428 5.47 11.90 12.63
CA GLN A 428 6.79 11.70 12.01
C GLN A 428 7.17 12.89 11.11
N VAL A 429 8.43 13.32 11.17
CA VAL A 429 8.99 14.30 10.23
C VAL A 429 9.54 13.55 9.01
N ARG A 430 9.09 13.93 7.80
CA ARG A 430 9.59 13.38 6.53
C ARG A 430 10.92 14.03 6.18
N LEU A 431 12.02 13.30 6.36
CA LEU A 431 13.38 13.79 6.14
C LEU A 431 13.98 13.12 4.90
N ALA A 432 14.31 13.91 3.88
CA ALA A 432 15.05 13.43 2.71
C ALA A 432 16.55 13.64 2.87
N ILE A 433 17.34 12.59 2.68
CA ILE A 433 18.81 12.63 2.67
C ILE A 433 19.26 12.83 1.22
N LEU A 434 19.87 13.98 0.93
CA LEU A 434 20.47 14.31 -0.36
C LEU A 434 21.93 13.85 -0.34
N VAL A 435 22.19 12.71 -0.98
CA VAL A 435 23.51 12.07 -1.06
C VAL A 435 24.33 12.76 -2.15
N THR A 436 25.41 13.40 -1.74
CA THR A 436 26.28 14.27 -2.57
C THR A 436 27.61 13.64 -2.96
N ASP A 437 27.86 12.39 -2.55
CA ASP A 437 29.05 11.59 -2.89
C ASP A 437 28.85 10.13 -2.43
N GLU A 438 29.81 9.26 -2.72
CA GLU A 438 29.91 7.92 -2.14
C GLU A 438 31.06 7.81 -1.13
N PRO A 439 30.91 7.02 -0.05
CA PRO A 439 32.03 6.74 0.84
C PRO A 439 33.15 5.96 0.13
N LEU A 440 34.35 5.98 0.72
CA LEU A 440 35.47 5.14 0.26
C LEU A 440 35.04 3.66 0.19
N PRO A 441 35.53 2.85 -0.79
CA PRO A 441 35.10 1.46 -0.94
C PRO A 441 35.26 0.61 0.32
N SER A 442 36.34 0.80 1.09
CA SER A 442 36.57 0.11 2.37
C SER A 442 35.54 0.50 3.44
N VAL A 443 35.08 1.74 3.42
CA VAL A 443 34.02 2.25 4.31
C VAL A 443 32.66 1.74 3.87
N SER A 444 32.34 1.83 2.58
CA SER A 444 31.07 1.37 2.01
C SER A 444 30.84 -0.12 2.25
N ALA A 445 31.89 -0.94 2.13
CA ALA A 445 31.83 -2.38 2.42
C ALA A 445 31.50 -2.71 3.89
N LYS A 446 31.84 -1.83 4.85
CA LYS A 446 31.67 -2.08 6.29
C LYS A 446 30.47 -1.38 6.91
N LEU A 447 30.20 -0.14 6.48
CA LEU A 447 29.20 0.76 7.08
C LEU A 447 28.07 1.14 6.11
N GLY A 448 28.16 0.73 4.84
CA GLY A 448 27.20 1.09 3.81
C GLY A 448 27.45 2.48 3.21
N ARG A 449 26.47 2.93 2.42
CA ARG A 449 26.46 4.25 1.75
C ARG A 449 26.13 5.36 2.75
N PHE A 450 26.28 6.63 2.34
CA PHE A 450 26.06 7.77 3.24
C PHE A 450 24.64 7.83 3.83
N ASP A 451 23.62 7.42 3.08
CA ASP A 451 22.25 7.27 3.60
C ASP A 451 22.19 6.34 4.82
N THR A 452 22.88 5.21 4.77
CA THR A 452 22.97 4.21 5.85
C THR A 452 23.74 4.77 7.05
N ILE A 453 24.83 5.49 6.79
CA ILE A 453 25.68 6.12 7.81
C ILE A 453 24.89 7.19 8.57
N PHE A 454 24.19 8.10 7.87
CA PHE A 454 23.35 9.11 8.50
C PHE A 454 22.13 8.51 9.19
N THR A 455 21.52 7.46 8.63
CA THR A 455 20.45 6.70 9.29
C THR A 455 20.92 6.13 10.63
N THR A 456 22.16 5.63 10.69
CA THR A 456 22.76 5.10 11.91
C THR A 456 23.00 6.20 12.95
N LEU A 457 23.53 7.35 12.52
CA LEU A 457 23.69 8.52 13.39
C LEU A 457 22.36 8.96 14.00
N LEU A 458 21.31 9.11 13.17
CA LEU A 458 19.99 9.54 13.61
C LEU A 458 19.35 8.52 14.54
N LYS A 459 19.49 7.22 14.25
CA LYS A 459 19.03 6.14 15.12
C LYS A 459 19.68 6.20 16.49
N ASN A 460 21.01 6.26 16.55
CA ASN A 460 21.75 6.37 17.80
C ASN A 460 21.36 7.65 18.57
N SER A 461 21.05 8.73 17.84
CA SER A 461 20.58 9.98 18.42
C SER A 461 19.18 9.83 19.04
N CYS A 462 18.24 9.14 18.39
CA CYS A 462 16.93 8.83 18.95
C CYS A 462 17.01 7.94 20.19
N GLU A 463 17.88 6.93 20.16
CA GLU A 463 18.13 6.02 21.30
C GLU A 463 18.76 6.74 22.50
N SER A 464 19.48 7.84 22.26
CA SER A 464 20.09 8.66 23.31
C SER A 464 19.15 9.73 23.93
N LEU A 465 17.90 9.83 23.47
CA LEU A 465 16.89 10.70 24.08
C LEU A 465 16.40 10.14 25.42
N ASP A 466 15.82 10.99 26.27
CA ASP A 466 15.20 10.58 27.53
C ASP A 466 13.71 10.99 27.56
N PRO A 467 12.75 10.03 27.49
CA PRO A 467 12.97 8.59 27.34
C PRO A 467 13.50 8.22 25.94
N PRO A 468 14.20 7.08 25.78
CA PRO A 468 14.69 6.60 24.48
C PRO A 468 13.54 6.41 23.47
N GLN A 469 13.77 6.80 22.23
CA GLN A 469 12.78 6.73 21.15
C GLN A 469 13.36 5.96 19.95
N THR A 470 12.49 5.30 19.19
CA THR A 470 12.92 4.62 17.95
C THR A 470 12.95 5.60 16.79
N LEU A 471 13.84 5.37 15.81
CA LEU A 471 13.94 6.21 14.62
C LEU A 471 12.59 6.31 13.90
N GLU A 472 11.90 5.18 13.75
CA GLU A 472 10.61 5.09 13.07
C GLU A 472 9.53 5.85 13.83
N SER A 473 9.66 6.07 15.15
CA SER A 473 8.69 6.92 15.86
C SER A 473 8.87 8.42 15.56
N GLN A 474 10.04 8.81 15.05
CA GLN A 474 10.46 10.21 14.91
C GLN A 474 10.47 10.68 13.46
N LEU A 475 11.04 9.86 12.57
CA LEU A 475 11.41 10.24 11.22
C LEU A 475 10.93 9.21 10.20
N ALA A 476 10.47 9.69 9.06
CA ALA A 476 10.33 8.91 7.84
C ALA A 476 11.47 9.32 6.90
N LEU A 477 12.44 8.42 6.69
CA LEU A 477 13.63 8.70 5.89
C LEU A 477 13.44 8.30 4.43
N THR A 478 13.83 9.19 3.52
CA THR A 478 13.98 8.91 2.09
C THR A 478 15.38 9.35 1.64
N SER A 479 15.89 8.81 0.54
CA SER A 479 17.25 9.13 0.08
C SER A 479 17.27 9.39 -1.42
N TYR A 480 17.98 10.43 -1.81
CA TYR A 480 18.06 10.93 -3.18
C TYR A 480 19.53 11.11 -3.56
N ASN A 481 19.95 10.54 -4.68
CA ASN A 481 21.27 10.80 -5.23
C ASN A 481 21.20 12.06 -6.10
N VAL A 482 21.90 13.11 -5.66
CA VAL A 482 21.91 14.42 -6.34
C VAL A 482 23.12 14.63 -7.23
N VAL A 483 24.02 13.65 -7.33
CA VAL A 483 25.16 13.66 -8.25
C VAL A 483 24.75 12.93 -9.52
N ALA A 484 24.76 13.63 -10.66
CA ALA A 484 24.53 13.03 -11.97
C ALA A 484 25.86 12.43 -12.48
N GLU A 485 26.03 11.12 -12.33
CA GLU A 485 27.12 10.36 -12.95
C GLU A 485 26.53 9.22 -13.81
N ASP A 486 27.18 8.94 -14.95
CA ASP A 486 26.90 7.77 -15.82
C ASP A 486 25.46 7.63 -16.36
N GLY A 487 24.85 8.73 -16.82
CA GLY A 487 23.58 8.69 -17.54
C GLY A 487 22.33 8.45 -16.68
N VAL A 488 22.45 8.61 -15.36
CA VAL A 488 21.34 8.66 -14.40
C VAL A 488 21.11 10.11 -13.99
N ASP A 489 19.90 10.63 -14.18
CA ASP A 489 19.54 12.00 -13.80
C ASP A 489 19.59 12.19 -12.28
N ALA A 490 20.10 13.35 -11.84
CA ALA A 490 20.03 13.76 -10.44
C ALA A 490 18.58 13.83 -9.97
N ALA A 491 18.25 13.12 -8.89
CA ALA A 491 16.91 13.07 -8.34
C ALA A 491 16.81 14.02 -7.14
N TYR A 492 15.73 14.80 -7.07
CA TYR A 492 15.42 15.68 -5.94
C TYR A 492 14.01 15.34 -5.43
N PRO A 493 13.75 15.51 -4.12
CA PRO A 493 12.39 15.40 -3.60
C PRO A 493 11.55 16.59 -4.06
N GLU A 494 10.28 16.35 -4.35
CA GLU A 494 9.30 17.44 -4.40
C GLU A 494 9.18 18.06 -2.99
N PRO A 495 9.22 19.39 -2.85
CA PRO A 495 9.18 20.02 -1.54
C PRO A 495 7.98 19.56 -0.70
N GLU A 496 6.81 19.37 -1.33
CA GLU A 496 5.55 18.99 -0.65
C GLU A 496 5.63 17.62 0.02
N ASP A 497 6.48 16.73 -0.48
CA ASP A 497 6.67 15.37 0.01
C ASP A 497 7.59 15.29 1.23
N VAL A 498 8.27 16.39 1.57
CA VAL A 498 9.24 16.44 2.66
C VAL A 498 8.97 17.59 3.62
N ASP A 499 9.33 17.37 4.89
CA ASP A 499 9.29 18.39 5.94
C ASP A 499 10.70 18.95 6.20
N ALA A 500 11.73 18.19 5.83
CA ALA A 500 13.12 18.58 5.93
C ALA A 500 14.01 17.85 4.92
N VAL A 501 15.18 18.44 4.64
CA VAL A 501 16.26 17.82 3.87
C VAL A 501 17.57 17.82 4.66
N LEU A 502 18.37 16.77 4.51
CA LEU A 502 19.74 16.67 5.01
C LEU A 502 20.70 16.55 3.83
N ILE A 503 21.62 17.50 3.69
CA ILE A 503 22.63 17.52 2.63
C ILE A 503 23.94 16.94 3.18
N THR A 504 24.40 15.83 2.61
CA THR A 504 25.58 15.11 3.09
C THR A 504 26.90 15.81 2.73
N GLY A 505 27.99 15.34 3.33
CA GLY A 505 29.36 15.70 2.94
C GLY A 505 29.74 15.16 1.55
N SER A 506 30.74 15.77 0.92
CA SER A 506 31.26 15.37 -0.40
C SER A 506 32.76 15.64 -0.49
N ARG A 507 33.49 14.88 -1.31
CA ARG A 507 34.90 15.13 -1.67
C ARG A 507 35.06 16.30 -2.64
N HIS A 508 33.99 16.69 -3.33
CA HIS A 508 33.99 17.79 -4.29
C HIS A 508 34.09 19.15 -3.57
N SER A 509 34.69 20.13 -4.22
CA SER A 509 34.76 21.50 -3.70
C SER A 509 33.43 22.22 -3.95
N ALA A 510 32.77 22.72 -2.90
CA ALA A 510 31.43 23.31 -2.99
C ALA A 510 31.34 24.61 -3.82
N TYR A 511 32.47 25.19 -4.22
CA TYR A 511 32.57 26.38 -5.08
C TYR A 511 32.89 26.04 -6.55
N ALA A 512 32.99 24.76 -6.91
CA ALA A 512 33.06 24.39 -8.31
C ALA A 512 31.68 24.55 -9.00
N ASP A 513 31.71 24.72 -10.32
CA ASP A 513 30.54 25.06 -11.15
C ASP A 513 30.07 23.87 -12.01
N ASP A 514 30.34 22.63 -11.55
CA ASP A 514 29.75 21.45 -12.20
C ASP A 514 28.22 21.53 -12.16
N GLU A 515 27.57 21.04 -13.21
CA GLU A 515 26.13 21.25 -13.43
C GLU A 515 25.26 20.81 -12.25
N TRP A 516 25.58 19.65 -11.64
CA TRP A 516 24.85 19.12 -10.49
C TRP A 516 25.02 20.00 -9.24
N MET A 517 26.17 20.65 -9.05
CA MET A 517 26.40 21.57 -7.93
C MET A 517 25.60 22.86 -8.08
N VAL A 518 25.51 23.39 -9.30
CA VAL A 518 24.67 24.56 -9.61
C VAL A 518 23.21 24.23 -9.34
N ARG A 519 22.73 23.06 -9.79
CA ARG A 519 21.37 22.58 -9.53
C ARG A 519 21.11 22.39 -8.03
N LEU A 520 22.01 21.74 -7.30
CA LEU A 520 21.89 21.54 -5.84
C LEU A 520 21.85 22.87 -5.09
N THR A 521 22.69 23.84 -5.47
CA THR A 521 22.71 25.18 -4.87
C THR A 521 21.41 25.92 -5.16
N ALA A 522 20.90 25.86 -6.39
CA ALA A 522 19.63 26.47 -6.77
C ALA A 522 18.44 25.84 -6.02
N PHE A 523 18.40 24.51 -5.92
CA PHE A 523 17.40 23.77 -5.15
C PHE A 523 17.46 24.16 -3.66
N THR A 524 18.65 24.21 -3.09
CA THR A 524 18.85 24.63 -1.69
C THR A 524 18.37 26.06 -1.47
N ARG A 525 18.67 27.00 -2.38
CA ARG A 525 18.14 28.37 -2.31
C ARG A 525 16.62 28.39 -2.36
N MET A 526 15.99 27.63 -3.25
CA MET A 526 14.54 27.54 -3.37
C MET A 526 13.88 27.06 -2.07
N LEU A 527 14.41 26.01 -1.43
CA LEU A 527 13.92 25.53 -0.13
C LEU A 527 14.08 26.57 0.97
N LEU A 528 15.24 27.24 1.00
CA LEU A 528 15.49 28.30 1.96
C LEU A 528 14.47 29.43 1.76
N ASP A 529 14.28 29.94 0.54
CA ASP A 529 13.38 31.05 0.22
C ASP A 529 11.90 30.72 0.51
N GLU A 530 11.44 29.49 0.25
CA GLU A 530 10.08 29.01 0.62
C GLU A 530 9.88 29.00 2.14
N GLY A 531 10.88 28.53 2.89
CA GLY A 531 10.89 28.53 4.35
C GLY A 531 10.01 27.47 5.02
N ARG A 532 9.31 26.61 4.26
CA ARG A 532 8.56 25.47 4.81
C ARG A 532 9.44 24.26 5.09
N VAL A 533 10.35 23.92 4.18
CA VAL A 533 11.25 22.77 4.30
C VAL A 533 12.48 23.17 5.11
N ARG A 534 12.73 22.46 6.21
CA ARG A 534 13.91 22.69 7.05
C ARG A 534 15.16 22.07 6.41
N VAL A 535 16.31 22.72 6.53
CA VAL A 535 17.57 22.24 5.91
C VAL A 535 18.62 21.90 6.97
N ILE A 536 19.19 20.70 6.90
CA ILE A 536 20.37 20.29 7.66
C ILE A 536 21.55 20.18 6.69
N GLY A 537 22.67 20.85 6.98
CA GLY A 537 23.87 20.79 6.13
C GLY A 537 25.08 20.28 6.89
N VAL A 538 25.76 19.26 6.37
CA VAL A 538 26.96 18.66 6.99
C VAL A 538 28.17 18.77 6.05
N CYS A 539 29.27 19.34 6.53
CA CYS A 539 30.51 19.57 5.78
C CYS A 539 30.30 20.27 4.43
N PHE A 540 30.23 19.53 3.32
CA PHE A 540 29.88 20.08 2.02
C PHE A 540 28.48 20.70 2.02
N GLY A 541 27.50 20.07 2.68
CA GLY A 541 26.16 20.62 2.84
C GLY A 541 26.13 21.97 3.57
N HIS A 542 27.00 22.15 4.57
CA HIS A 542 27.16 23.45 5.25
C HIS A 542 27.62 24.54 4.27
N GLN A 543 28.59 24.21 3.41
CA GLN A 543 29.11 25.13 2.40
C GLN A 543 28.08 25.45 1.32
N ILE A 544 27.30 24.46 0.87
CA ILE A 544 26.22 24.67 -0.12
C ILE A 544 25.14 25.59 0.44
N VAL A 545 24.72 25.40 1.69
CA VAL A 545 23.75 26.30 2.34
C VAL A 545 24.30 27.73 2.42
N ALA A 546 25.57 27.90 2.81
CA ALA A 546 26.21 29.22 2.85
C ALA A 546 26.30 29.85 1.45
N ARG A 547 26.68 29.07 0.42
CA ARG A 547 26.73 29.50 -0.99
C ARG A 547 25.36 29.93 -1.50
N ALA A 548 24.31 29.18 -1.18
CA ALA A 548 22.92 29.50 -1.54
C ALA A 548 22.45 30.84 -0.91
N LEU A 549 22.97 31.17 0.29
CA LEU A 549 22.75 32.46 0.96
C LEU A 549 23.65 33.59 0.45
N GLY A 550 24.53 33.32 -0.53
CA GLY A 550 25.40 34.30 -1.15
C GLY A 550 26.73 34.53 -0.42
N ALA A 551 27.10 33.69 0.56
CA ALA A 551 28.41 33.76 1.18
C ALA A 551 29.50 33.13 0.30
N GLN A 552 30.72 33.67 0.39
CA GLN A 552 31.87 33.14 -0.32
C GLN A 552 32.40 31.87 0.36
N VAL A 553 32.56 30.80 -0.41
CA VAL A 553 33.22 29.56 0.00
C VAL A 553 34.52 29.43 -0.78
N ALA A 554 35.63 29.21 -0.10
CA ALA A 554 36.94 29.01 -0.73
C ALA A 554 37.88 28.19 0.17
N ARG A 555 39.10 27.94 -0.29
CA ARG A 555 40.16 27.33 0.53
C ARG A 555 40.42 28.20 1.76
N SER A 556 40.43 27.59 2.94
CA SER A 556 40.72 28.26 4.20
C SER A 556 42.16 28.80 4.21
N PRO A 557 42.36 30.06 4.59
CA PRO A 557 43.70 30.60 4.83
C PRO A 557 44.37 29.95 6.06
N GLY A 558 43.59 29.34 6.97
CA GLY A 558 44.07 28.68 8.18
C GLY A 558 44.64 27.27 7.96
N GLY A 559 44.58 26.74 6.74
CA GLY A 559 45.09 25.41 6.41
C GLY A 559 44.08 24.28 6.59
N TRP A 560 44.57 23.08 6.90
CA TRP A 560 43.75 21.89 7.08
C TRP A 560 43.21 21.78 8.51
N GLU A 561 41.94 21.42 8.65
CA GLU A 561 41.40 20.88 9.90
C GLU A 561 41.05 19.40 9.70
N LEU A 562 41.69 18.57 10.52
CA LEU A 562 41.67 17.12 10.41
C LEU A 562 41.43 16.50 11.79
N SER A 563 40.76 15.34 11.77
CA SER A 563 40.52 14.52 12.96
C SER A 563 39.61 15.21 13.99
N VAL A 564 39.52 14.69 15.21
CA VAL A 564 38.65 15.24 16.26
C VAL A 564 39.18 16.61 16.72
N THR A 565 38.44 17.67 16.41
CA THR A 565 38.79 19.06 16.77
C THR A 565 37.74 19.64 17.70
N GLU A 566 38.18 20.27 18.78
CA GLU A 566 37.31 21.02 19.69
C GLU A 566 36.90 22.36 19.08
N LEU A 567 35.61 22.65 19.14
CA LEU A 567 34.97 23.87 18.64
C LEU A 567 34.68 24.84 19.79
N GLU A 568 34.98 26.12 19.57
CA GLU A 568 34.57 27.19 20.47
C GLU A 568 33.14 27.63 20.13
N LEU A 569 32.20 27.35 21.04
CA LEU A 569 30.78 27.69 20.88
C LEU A 569 30.49 29.13 21.27
N THR A 570 29.67 29.80 20.47
CA THR A 570 29.05 31.08 20.85
C THR A 570 27.97 30.86 21.91
N ASP A 571 27.49 31.92 22.56
CA ASP A 571 26.39 31.80 23.53
C ASP A 571 25.13 31.16 22.93
N GLU A 572 24.84 31.42 21.65
CA GLU A 572 23.76 30.75 20.93
C GLU A 572 24.12 29.30 20.58
N GLY A 573 25.37 29.02 20.21
CA GLY A 573 25.88 27.65 20.02
C GLY A 573 25.67 26.76 21.24
N LYS A 574 26.00 27.28 22.43
CA LYS A 574 25.81 26.57 23.70
C LYS A 574 24.34 26.23 23.96
N LYS A 575 23.42 27.15 23.64
CA LYS A 575 21.97 26.91 23.76
C LYS A 575 21.48 25.86 22.77
N VAL A 576 21.85 25.98 21.49
CA VAL A 576 21.39 25.09 20.42
C VAL A 576 21.91 23.66 20.63
N PHE A 577 23.20 23.51 20.91
CA PHE A 577 23.81 22.19 21.10
C PHE A 577 23.62 21.64 22.52
N GLY A 578 23.43 22.50 23.52
CA GLY A 578 23.25 22.09 24.93
C GLY A 578 24.56 21.62 25.58
N SER A 579 25.70 22.16 25.16
CA SER A 579 27.04 21.85 25.69
C SER A 579 27.89 23.11 25.78
N GLU A 580 28.93 23.11 26.61
CA GLU A 580 29.89 24.22 26.74
C GLU A 580 30.93 24.23 25.62
N SER A 581 31.36 23.05 25.16
CA SER A 581 32.19 22.84 23.97
C SER A 581 31.72 21.61 23.19
N LEU A 582 32.20 21.47 21.95
CA LEU A 582 31.92 20.31 21.10
C LEU A 582 33.19 19.82 20.43
N SER A 583 33.47 18.53 20.50
CA SER A 583 34.54 17.87 19.76
C SER A 583 33.95 17.10 18.58
N ILE A 584 34.35 17.44 17.35
CA ILE A 584 33.81 16.82 16.15
C ILE A 584 34.91 16.47 15.16
N TYR A 585 34.71 15.41 14.38
CA TYR A 585 35.60 15.05 13.29
C TYR A 585 35.61 16.13 12.20
N GLN A 586 36.79 16.63 11.86
CA GLN A 586 37.02 17.55 10.75
C GLN A 586 37.78 16.84 9.63
N THR A 587 37.43 17.14 8.38
CA THR A 587 38.21 16.68 7.21
C THR A 587 38.12 17.64 6.03
N HIS A 588 38.33 18.92 6.30
CA HIS A 588 38.17 19.98 5.32
C HIS A 588 39.40 20.90 5.24
N ARG A 589 39.55 21.47 4.04
CA ARG A 589 40.40 22.63 3.79
C ARG A 589 39.60 23.80 3.23
N ASP A 590 38.39 23.54 2.73
CA ASP A 590 37.48 24.58 2.25
C ASP A 590 36.68 25.11 3.44
N ALA A 591 36.36 26.40 3.43
CA ALA A 591 35.67 27.11 4.50
C ALA A 591 34.75 28.20 3.95
N VAL A 592 33.70 28.51 4.72
CA VAL A 592 32.86 29.69 4.51
C VAL A 592 33.61 30.91 5.04
N LEU A 593 33.88 31.89 4.18
CA LEU A 593 34.74 33.03 4.51
C LEU A 593 33.97 34.24 5.08
N GLY A 594 32.66 34.28 4.92
CA GLY A 594 31.82 35.39 5.38
C GLY A 594 30.51 34.90 5.97
N LEU A 595 30.10 35.47 7.11
CA LEU A 595 28.84 35.15 7.75
C LEU A 595 27.69 35.71 6.90
N PRO A 596 26.77 34.87 6.37
CA PRO A 596 25.64 35.38 5.60
C PRO A 596 24.75 36.29 6.45
N SER A 597 24.11 37.29 5.82
CA SER A 597 23.24 38.23 6.54
C SER A 597 22.03 37.53 7.15
N GLY A 598 21.71 37.87 8.41
CA GLY A 598 20.56 37.29 9.13
C GLY A 598 20.77 35.87 9.65
N VAL A 599 22.01 35.37 9.66
CA VAL A 599 22.38 34.03 10.13
C VAL A 599 23.13 34.09 11.45
N THR A 600 22.79 33.21 12.38
CA THR A 600 23.47 33.09 13.67
C THR A 600 24.68 32.17 13.55
N LEU A 601 25.86 32.65 13.97
CA LEU A 601 27.06 31.85 14.14
C LEU A 601 26.97 31.03 15.44
N LEU A 602 27.12 29.70 15.34
CA LEU A 602 27.06 28.82 16.51
C LEU A 602 28.44 28.38 17.02
N ALA A 603 29.41 28.20 16.12
CA ALA A 603 30.71 27.67 16.48
C ALA A 603 31.81 28.19 15.54
N HIS A 604 33.05 28.22 16.05
CA HIS A 604 34.24 28.60 15.30
C HIS A 604 35.50 27.89 15.84
N THR A 605 36.58 27.92 15.06
CA THR A 605 37.94 27.57 15.48
C THR A 605 38.92 28.65 15.04
N LYS A 606 40.19 28.55 15.45
CA LYS A 606 41.24 29.45 14.98
C LYS A 606 41.49 29.35 13.48
N GLN A 607 41.29 28.17 12.89
CA GLN A 607 41.54 27.87 11.48
C GLN A 607 40.31 28.08 10.59
N CYS A 608 39.10 27.93 11.14
CA CYS A 608 37.84 28.14 10.41
C CYS A 608 36.88 29.01 11.25
N PRO A 609 36.67 30.29 10.86
CA PRO A 609 35.86 31.21 11.64
C PRO A 609 34.36 30.86 11.64
N ILE A 610 33.91 30.00 10.73
CA ILE A 610 32.50 29.62 10.58
C ILE A 610 32.41 28.09 10.56
N GLN A 611 32.18 27.50 11.73
CA GLN A 611 32.07 26.05 11.89
C GLN A 611 30.62 25.56 11.98
N ALA A 612 29.68 26.42 12.38
CA ALA A 612 28.27 26.08 12.41
C ALA A 612 27.38 27.32 12.26
N LEU A 613 26.31 27.18 11.48
CA LEU A 613 25.34 28.25 11.20
C LEU A 613 23.93 27.81 11.51
N TYR A 614 23.09 28.75 11.94
CA TYR A 614 21.72 28.45 12.35
C TYR A 614 20.76 29.60 12.10
N VAL A 615 19.56 29.25 11.64
CA VAL A 615 18.39 30.10 11.61
C VAL A 615 17.20 29.25 12.09
N PRO A 616 16.54 29.63 13.21
CA PRO A 616 15.44 28.86 13.78
C PRO A 616 14.37 28.49 12.77
N ARG A 617 13.88 27.25 12.83
CA ARG A 617 12.88 26.67 11.89
C ARG A 617 13.24 26.71 10.40
N ARG A 618 14.44 27.15 10.01
CA ARG A 618 14.86 27.21 8.60
C ARG A 618 16.04 26.29 8.32
N PHE A 619 17.16 26.47 9.00
CA PHE A 619 18.30 25.56 8.83
C PHE A 619 19.24 25.49 10.02
N ILE A 620 19.93 24.36 10.12
CA ILE A 620 21.09 24.16 11.00
C ILE A 620 22.20 23.49 10.20
N THR A 621 23.44 23.95 10.35
CA THR A 621 24.57 23.37 9.61
C THR A 621 25.81 23.26 10.49
N VAL A 622 26.64 22.25 10.20
CA VAL A 622 27.94 22.03 10.83
C VAL A 622 28.98 21.68 9.76
N GLN A 623 30.17 22.26 9.88
CA GLN A 623 31.27 22.04 8.94
C GLN A 623 32.00 20.70 9.19
N GLY A 624 31.99 20.20 10.43
CA GLY A 624 32.50 18.87 10.75
C GLY A 624 31.52 17.74 10.44
N HIS A 625 31.96 16.51 10.71
CA HIS A 625 31.27 15.27 10.40
C HIS A 625 30.77 14.57 11.68
N PRO A 626 29.53 14.81 12.13
CA PRO A 626 28.97 14.10 13.29
C PRO A 626 28.77 12.60 13.01
N GLU A 627 28.72 12.20 11.75
CA GLU A 627 28.47 10.84 11.28
C GLU A 627 29.73 9.96 11.18
N PHE A 628 30.92 10.56 11.30
CA PHE A 628 32.18 9.82 11.18
C PHE A 628 32.46 8.97 12.41
N SER A 629 33.16 7.85 12.18
CA SER A 629 33.70 6.97 13.21
C SER A 629 35.23 6.93 13.16
N PRO A 630 35.92 6.44 14.20
CA PRO A 630 37.38 6.29 14.17
C PRO A 630 37.88 5.52 12.94
N PHE A 631 37.15 4.48 12.53
CA PHE A 631 37.46 3.69 11.35
C PHE A 631 37.38 4.52 10.05
N MET A 632 36.31 5.32 9.88
CA MET A 632 36.18 6.17 8.69
C MET A 632 37.28 7.22 8.64
N MET A 633 37.59 7.84 9.78
CA MET A 633 38.61 8.87 9.87
C MET A 633 39.99 8.29 9.56
N SER A 634 40.36 7.13 10.11
CA SER A 634 41.65 6.50 9.84
C SER A 634 41.83 6.13 8.36
N GLU A 635 40.81 5.54 7.73
CA GLU A 635 40.84 5.17 6.31
C GLU A 635 40.99 6.41 5.41
N MET A 636 40.21 7.47 5.70
CA MET A 636 40.26 8.72 4.95
C MET A 636 41.62 9.41 5.06
N LEU A 637 42.19 9.48 6.28
CA LEU A 637 43.51 10.08 6.51
C LEU A 637 44.60 9.33 5.76
N GLN A 638 44.61 7.99 5.83
CA GLN A 638 45.61 7.16 5.16
C GLN A 638 45.57 7.34 3.63
N ILE A 639 44.38 7.25 3.02
CA ILE A 639 44.23 7.37 1.57
C ILE A 639 44.60 8.78 1.09
N ARG A 640 44.17 9.83 1.80
CA ARG A 640 44.50 11.21 1.41
C ARG A 640 45.99 11.52 1.58
N HIS A 641 46.67 10.95 2.57
CA HIS A 641 48.11 11.09 2.72
C HIS A 641 48.88 10.35 1.62
N GLN A 642 48.50 9.11 1.32
CA GLN A 642 49.08 8.33 0.22
C GLN A 642 48.90 9.01 -1.16
N ALA A 643 47.77 9.69 -1.36
CA ALA A 643 47.49 10.49 -2.55
C ALA A 643 48.24 11.85 -2.58
N GLY A 644 49.04 12.18 -1.55
CA GLY A 644 49.77 13.45 -1.46
C GLY A 644 48.91 14.68 -1.19
N ILE A 645 47.64 14.50 -0.81
CA ILE A 645 46.68 15.58 -0.55
C ILE A 645 46.94 16.22 0.83
N ILE A 646 47.27 15.38 1.83
CA ILE A 646 47.59 15.81 3.20
C ILE A 646 49.11 15.70 3.42
N PRO A 647 49.80 16.81 3.77
CA PRO A 647 51.22 16.79 4.10
C PRO A 647 51.52 15.93 5.35
N GLU A 648 52.78 15.50 5.51
CA GLU A 648 53.18 14.56 6.56
C GLU A 648 52.92 15.05 7.99
N GLU A 649 53.21 16.32 8.29
CA GLU A 649 53.02 16.88 9.63
C GLU A 649 51.54 16.91 10.07
N PRO A 650 50.59 17.51 9.31
CA PRO A 650 49.15 17.41 9.62
C PRO A 650 48.63 15.97 9.68
N PHE A 651 49.18 15.05 8.86
CA PHE A 651 48.79 13.65 8.89
C PHE A 651 49.16 12.97 10.22
N LYS A 652 50.40 13.17 10.70
CA LYS A 652 50.87 12.60 11.98
C LYS A 652 50.03 13.10 13.16
N ASP A 653 49.76 14.41 13.20
CA ASP A 653 48.88 15.00 14.22
C ASP A 653 47.46 14.40 14.15
N ALA A 654 46.84 14.37 12.97
CA ALA A 654 45.50 13.83 12.78
C ALA A 654 45.39 12.34 13.17
N MET A 655 46.41 11.54 12.84
CA MET A 655 46.52 10.12 13.21
C MET A 655 46.78 9.90 14.71
N SER A 656 47.17 10.93 15.47
CA SER A 656 47.26 10.82 16.93
C SER A 656 45.91 11.03 17.62
N ARG A 657 44.97 11.73 16.97
CA ARG A 657 43.67 12.16 17.53
C ARG A 657 42.44 11.45 16.94
N TYR A 658 42.61 10.59 15.94
CA TYR A 658 41.46 9.99 15.20
C TYR A 658 40.54 9.13 16.06
N SER A 659 41.05 8.61 17.18
CA SER A 659 40.32 7.79 18.14
C SER A 659 39.81 8.57 19.35
N ASP A 660 40.00 9.89 19.39
CA ASP A 660 39.53 10.72 20.49
C ASP A 660 37.99 10.72 20.55
N ALA A 661 37.44 11.04 21.74
CA ALA A 661 36.00 11.11 21.92
C ALA A 661 35.37 12.22 21.07
N HIS A 662 34.26 11.93 20.40
CA HIS A 662 33.54 12.88 19.55
C HIS A 662 32.06 13.00 19.94
N ASP A 663 31.48 14.18 19.74
CA ASP A 663 30.12 14.54 20.15
C ASP A 663 29.07 14.36 19.04
N GLY A 664 29.31 13.43 18.10
CA GLY A 664 28.44 13.24 16.93
C GLY A 664 26.97 12.97 17.28
N VAL A 665 26.73 12.09 18.25
CA VAL A 665 25.38 11.77 18.74
C VAL A 665 24.71 12.98 19.42
N SER A 666 25.48 13.81 20.14
CA SER A 666 24.96 15.05 20.74
C SER A 666 24.54 16.07 19.68
N ILE A 667 25.28 16.17 18.58
CA ILE A 667 24.90 16.99 17.43
C ILE A 667 23.66 16.41 16.75
N GLY A 668 23.59 15.09 16.58
CA GLY A 668 22.41 14.41 16.03
C GLY A 668 21.15 14.64 16.87
N ARG A 669 21.25 14.65 18.21
CA ARG A 669 20.13 15.09 19.09
C ARG A 669 19.70 16.52 18.84
N SER A 670 20.64 17.40 18.51
CA SER A 670 20.35 18.80 18.18
C SER A 670 19.65 18.92 16.83
N PHE A 671 20.00 18.09 15.84
CA PHE A 671 19.24 17.96 14.60
C PHE A 671 17.80 17.48 14.86
N LEU A 672 17.60 16.46 15.70
CA LEU A 672 16.25 15.98 16.05
C LEU A 672 15.40 17.06 16.73
N ARG A 673 16.01 17.88 17.60
CA ARG A 673 15.33 19.03 18.23
C ARG A 673 14.96 20.08 17.19
N PHE A 674 15.91 20.45 16.32
CA PHE A 674 15.69 21.41 15.24
C PHE A 674 14.54 21.02 14.30
N LEU A 675 14.44 19.74 13.94
CA LEU A 675 13.37 19.22 13.08
C LEU A 675 11.96 19.39 13.68
N ARG A 676 11.86 19.67 14.98
CA ARG A 676 10.61 19.82 15.73
C ARG A 676 10.26 21.26 16.11
N GLU A 677 11.14 22.21 15.80
CA GLU A 677 10.88 23.65 15.99
C GLU A 677 9.79 24.16 15.05
#